data_AF-A0A2M8KGR9-F1
#
_entry.id   AF-A0A2M8KGR9-F1
#
_cell.length_a   1.000
_cell.length_b   1.000
_cell.length_c   1.000
_cell.angle_alpha   90.00
_cell.angle_beta   90.00
_cell.angle_gamma   90.00
#
_symmetry.space_group_name_H-M   'P 1'
#
loop_
_entity.id
_entity.type
_entity.pdbx_description
1 polymer ?
#
loop_
_entity_poly.entity_id
_entity_poly.type
_entity_poly.pdbx_seq_one_letter_code
_entity_poly.pdbx_strand_id
1 'polypeptide(L)'
;MSRVILASGGSFQGIITNTSILPSEAIIYVDVRKEVQKTITLNHNPATPLILGDGQTVPTLIKEVASFPHTQEIMTWFENLPAINLEQGMGMWPILGRIAIEMTITGTGNSTETLSHFAVTKIFDPIFQKAQGVLPTIELLSCNSLSGGVSGGVGHILLKETLNAINARVKAAITSHALRIGGVTYNGLGDNVWPNAGMRLCETLTYILTPDRLDQELRTLTLVEIPVVGRNKELRDQLTTQFMQALFCTKVQNDLSIGLPNISKRLDAIKTITVNFWNGISPRIASANNYVNETRYLINSVQPDPYVCEEIRVDIVKQGSALNVPGIQKIINDQRRAPNIAELEGNLVYPAVIFVITNQKDATRLTEHELNKPARTPDTISEFQLKASKYSGLAQRLKAEHDKINTEYIAATTKINETLSKIGKVINETDSETDSTSPTNAKKQSWWSKIFGSNEQEKQKSQNRSNLLPQCLTQAEEYYRLKAYVEVLESGLRTIQGQLDLYQERLRRLEKNLQIIIGGNDTRASAYVDFKTFGELFGQLIPLSEAGQTDTMAIVLDNSVKNVTPVGLAIIAGLEPEETDPIAIVNALLNSTPAYVGPDWGGKEDTKNPIIRFLVFPPMGDELALEIKAAMVKLDEHCHFATSDCNAGGLNVVELTFYQPEWITDIVTPLYWKGLKDAMGKPYLYCLPDIDTAPMVDELKAIYEKEFKPTIISTGVTTETTIETKKEFTT
;
A
#
# COMPACT_ATOMS: atom_id res chain seq x y z
N MET A 1 24.34 -1.37 -15.24
CA MET A 1 24.60 -2.36 -14.18
C MET A 1 23.24 -2.82 -13.69
N SER A 2 22.95 -4.12 -13.76
CA SER A 2 21.66 -4.65 -13.29
C SER A 2 21.82 -5.29 -11.92
N ARG A 3 20.94 -4.97 -10.98
CA ARG A 3 20.95 -5.42 -9.59
C ARG A 3 19.83 -6.41 -9.31
N VAL A 4 20.18 -7.49 -8.63
CA VAL A 4 19.27 -8.50 -8.09
C VAL A 4 19.42 -8.55 -6.59
N ILE A 5 18.30 -8.57 -5.89
CA ILE A 5 18.27 -8.71 -4.44
C ILE A 5 17.72 -10.08 -4.08
N LEU A 6 18.48 -10.84 -3.31
CA LEU A 6 18.09 -12.10 -2.70
C LEU A 6 17.95 -11.86 -1.20
N ALA A 7 16.72 -11.64 -0.74
CA ALA A 7 16.44 -11.38 0.67
C ALA A 7 15.85 -12.63 1.34
N SER A 8 16.36 -12.97 2.52
CA SER A 8 15.91 -14.12 3.31
C SER A 8 15.73 -13.76 4.78
N GLY A 9 14.55 -14.08 5.32
CA GLY A 9 14.20 -13.93 6.73
C GLY A 9 13.50 -12.61 7.08
N GLY A 10 12.83 -12.63 8.24
CA GLY A 10 11.84 -11.62 8.63
C GLY A 10 12.33 -10.19 8.79
N SER A 11 13.64 -9.96 9.03
CA SER A 11 14.19 -8.60 9.21
C SER A 11 14.33 -7.80 7.92
N PHE A 12 14.26 -8.45 6.76
CA PHE A 12 14.42 -7.79 5.46
C PHE A 12 13.08 -7.40 4.80
N GLN A 13 11.94 -7.68 5.46
CA GLN A 13 10.60 -7.38 4.94
C GLN A 13 10.44 -5.91 4.54
N GLY A 14 10.94 -4.99 5.35
CA GLY A 14 10.83 -3.55 5.09
C GLY A 14 11.57 -3.06 3.84
N ILE A 15 12.59 -3.78 3.36
CA ILE A 15 13.33 -3.42 2.14
C ILE A 15 12.59 -3.92 0.90
N ILE A 16 11.93 -5.07 1.03
CA ILE A 16 11.15 -5.67 -0.06
C ILE A 16 9.92 -4.81 -0.36
N THR A 17 9.34 -4.17 0.65
CA THR A 17 8.20 -3.25 0.51
C THR A 17 8.59 -1.85 0.03
N ASN A 18 9.88 -1.51 0.00
CA ASN A 18 10.36 -0.15 -0.26
C ASN A 18 11.51 -0.14 -1.27
N THR A 19 11.17 -0.25 -2.54
CA THR A 19 12.14 -0.34 -3.66
C THR A 19 12.93 0.93 -3.92
N SER A 20 12.53 2.06 -3.33
CA SER A 20 13.31 3.31 -3.36
C SER A 20 14.61 3.22 -2.56
N ILE A 21 14.69 2.34 -1.56
CA ILE A 21 15.91 2.11 -0.76
C ILE A 21 17.00 1.49 -1.62
N LEU A 22 16.59 0.54 -2.45
CA LEU A 22 17.48 -0.30 -3.26
C LEU A 22 16.83 -0.51 -4.63
N PRO A 23 17.03 0.45 -5.57
CA PRO A 23 16.60 0.27 -6.94
C PRO A 23 17.19 -1.02 -7.50
N SER A 24 16.33 -1.89 -8.00
CA SER A 24 16.70 -3.23 -8.46
C SER A 24 15.78 -3.70 -9.59
N GLU A 25 16.32 -4.50 -10.49
CA GLU A 25 15.58 -5.06 -11.61
C GLU A 25 14.71 -6.23 -11.18
N ALA A 26 15.15 -6.98 -10.17
CA ALA A 26 14.46 -8.10 -9.57
C ALA A 26 14.76 -8.20 -8.06
N ILE A 27 13.71 -8.44 -7.28
CA ILE A 27 13.81 -8.75 -5.85
C ILE A 27 13.21 -10.13 -5.65
N ILE A 28 13.90 -11.01 -4.94
CA ILE A 28 13.40 -12.31 -4.52
C ILE A 28 13.35 -12.31 -3.02
N TYR A 29 12.17 -12.60 -2.50
CA TYR A 29 11.99 -12.78 -1.07
C TYR A 29 11.70 -14.23 -0.75
N VAL A 30 12.54 -14.81 0.08
CA VAL A 30 12.43 -16.19 0.53
C VAL A 30 12.02 -16.22 1.99
N ASP A 31 10.82 -16.76 2.26
CA ASP A 31 10.37 -17.01 3.61
C ASP A 31 9.24 -18.05 3.65
N VAL A 32 8.77 -18.36 4.85
CA VAL A 32 7.58 -19.21 5.07
C VAL A 32 6.29 -18.44 4.74
N ARG A 33 5.23 -19.15 4.34
CA ARG A 33 3.97 -18.57 3.83
C ARG A 33 3.44 -17.39 4.67
N LYS A 34 3.42 -17.50 6.00
CA LYS A 34 2.87 -16.47 6.90
C LYS A 34 3.64 -15.14 6.82
N GLU A 35 4.96 -15.20 6.68
CA GLU A 35 5.83 -14.02 6.56
C GLU A 35 5.73 -13.43 5.14
N VAL A 36 5.65 -14.28 4.13
CA VAL A 36 5.48 -13.85 2.73
C VAL A 36 4.09 -13.24 2.49
N GLN A 37 3.01 -13.84 2.98
CA GLN A 37 1.63 -13.36 2.75
C GLN A 37 1.42 -11.94 3.29
N LYS A 38 1.93 -11.63 4.49
CA LYS A 38 1.92 -10.26 5.03
C LYS A 38 2.58 -9.26 4.07
N THR A 39 3.60 -9.70 3.34
CA THR A 39 4.41 -8.87 2.44
C THR A 39 3.80 -8.78 1.01
N ILE A 40 3.10 -9.82 0.54
CA ILE A 40 2.43 -9.87 -0.79
C ILE A 40 1.14 -9.05 -0.83
N THR A 41 0.38 -8.95 0.28
CA THR A 41 -0.88 -8.18 0.32
C THR A 41 -0.72 -6.68 0.00
N LEU A 42 0.50 -6.17 -0.05
CA LEU A 42 0.86 -4.88 -0.63
C LEU A 42 1.00 -5.04 -2.15
N ASN A 43 -0.13 -5.05 -2.86
CA ASN A 43 -0.34 -5.39 -4.30
C ASN A 43 0.42 -4.57 -5.37
N HIS A 44 1.52 -3.89 -5.01
CA HIS A 44 2.36 -3.11 -5.92
C HIS A 44 3.85 -3.48 -5.83
N ASN A 45 4.19 -4.58 -5.15
CA ASN A 45 5.58 -4.97 -4.91
C ASN A 45 6.22 -5.68 -6.11
N PRO A 46 7.42 -5.27 -6.56
CA PRO A 46 8.16 -5.95 -7.64
C PRO A 46 8.87 -7.23 -7.18
N ALA A 47 8.68 -7.65 -5.94
CA ALA A 47 9.34 -8.81 -5.38
C ALA A 47 8.64 -10.11 -5.76
N THR A 48 9.39 -11.07 -6.30
CA THR A 48 8.92 -12.42 -6.55
C THR A 48 9.06 -13.23 -5.27
N PRO A 49 7.95 -13.65 -4.64
CA PRO A 49 8.00 -14.48 -3.45
C PRO A 49 8.41 -15.91 -3.81
N LEU A 50 9.29 -16.50 -2.98
CA LEU A 50 9.59 -17.93 -2.98
C LEU A 50 9.14 -18.50 -1.62
N ILE A 51 7.99 -19.16 -1.60
CA ILE A 51 7.38 -19.68 -0.38
C ILE A 51 7.99 -21.04 -0.06
N LEU A 52 8.65 -21.15 1.10
CA LEU A 52 9.25 -22.40 1.56
C LEU A 52 8.20 -23.30 2.23
N GLY A 53 8.17 -24.58 1.82
CA GLY A 53 7.40 -25.62 2.52
C GLY A 53 5.89 -25.39 2.48
N ASP A 54 5.37 -24.89 1.36
CA ASP A 54 3.99 -24.46 1.27
C ASP A 54 2.98 -25.60 1.48
N GLY A 55 2.08 -25.43 2.47
CA GLY A 55 1.14 -26.46 2.90
C GLY A 55 1.79 -27.70 3.51
N GLN A 56 3.08 -27.63 3.87
CA GLN A 56 3.84 -28.74 4.45
C GLN A 56 3.89 -28.65 5.99
N THR A 57 4.01 -29.81 6.60
CA THR A 57 4.26 -30.00 8.03
C THR A 57 5.61 -30.68 8.22
N VAL A 58 6.18 -30.64 9.42
CA VAL A 58 7.39 -31.41 9.73
C VAL A 58 7.24 -32.89 9.33
N PRO A 59 6.14 -33.61 9.68
CA PRO A 59 5.91 -34.98 9.22
C PRO A 59 5.81 -35.18 7.70
N THR A 60 5.25 -34.22 6.94
CA THR A 60 5.21 -34.37 5.47
C THR A 60 6.57 -34.10 4.84
N LEU A 61 7.32 -33.11 5.33
CA LEU A 61 8.72 -32.91 4.91
C LEU A 61 9.56 -34.15 5.19
N ILE A 62 9.42 -34.75 6.37
CA ILE A 62 10.12 -35.97 6.81
C ILE A 62 9.91 -37.15 5.86
N LYS A 63 8.72 -37.32 5.27
CA LYS A 63 8.49 -38.35 4.26
C LYS A 63 9.29 -38.13 2.98
N GLU A 64 9.52 -36.87 2.62
CA GLU A 64 10.37 -36.48 1.47
C GLU A 64 11.87 -36.62 1.80
N VAL A 65 12.24 -36.58 3.09
CA VAL A 65 13.62 -36.84 3.57
C VAL A 65 14.08 -38.26 3.29
N ALA A 66 13.20 -39.20 2.92
CA ALA A 66 13.56 -40.58 2.56
C ALA A 66 14.65 -40.69 1.46
N SER A 67 14.86 -39.61 0.70
CA SER A 67 15.88 -39.48 -0.35
C SER A 67 17.14 -38.70 0.09
N PHE A 68 17.15 -38.13 1.29
CA PHE A 68 18.19 -37.24 1.80
C PHE A 68 19.28 -37.99 2.58
N PRO A 69 20.56 -37.61 2.50
CA PRO A 69 21.60 -38.21 3.33
C PRO A 69 21.24 -38.16 4.83
N HIS A 70 21.54 -39.23 5.57
CA HIS A 70 21.26 -39.36 7.01
C HIS A 70 19.78 -39.26 7.38
N THR A 71 18.91 -39.78 6.50
CA THR A 71 17.46 -39.83 6.69
C THR A 71 17.11 -40.38 8.07
N GLN A 72 17.69 -41.52 8.47
CA GLN A 72 17.25 -42.25 9.66
C GLN A 72 17.49 -41.43 10.94
N GLU A 73 18.63 -40.76 11.04
CA GLU A 73 18.97 -39.88 12.15
C GLU A 73 18.05 -38.65 12.22
N ILE A 74 17.72 -38.07 11.06
CA ILE A 74 16.77 -36.95 10.95
C ILE A 74 15.36 -37.39 11.37
N MET A 75 14.88 -38.52 10.85
CA MET A 75 13.57 -39.11 11.18
C MET A 75 13.45 -39.34 12.69
N THR A 76 14.41 -40.05 13.29
CA THR A 76 14.40 -40.38 14.73
C THR A 76 14.42 -39.13 15.61
N TRP A 77 15.09 -38.05 15.19
CA TRP A 77 15.06 -36.80 15.94
C TRP A 77 13.66 -36.16 15.94
N PHE A 78 13.03 -36.10 14.77
CA PHE A 78 11.75 -35.41 14.62
C PHE A 78 10.53 -36.23 15.04
N GLU A 79 10.58 -37.56 15.00
CA GLU A 79 9.52 -38.45 15.52
C GLU A 79 9.21 -38.20 16.99
N ASN A 80 10.19 -37.69 17.74
CA ASN A 80 10.09 -37.41 19.18
C ASN A 80 9.64 -35.96 19.49
N LEU A 81 9.38 -35.14 18.48
CA LEU A 81 8.95 -33.76 18.65
C LEU A 81 7.44 -33.62 18.41
N PRO A 82 6.75 -32.72 19.14
CA PRO A 82 5.35 -32.38 18.83
C PRO A 82 5.25 -31.86 17.39
N ALA A 83 4.07 -32.02 16.76
CA ALA A 83 3.85 -31.50 15.40
C ALA A 83 4.02 -29.97 15.39
N ILE A 84 5.15 -29.50 14.86
CA ILE A 84 5.43 -28.08 14.69
C ILE A 84 4.93 -27.65 13.30
N ASN A 85 4.08 -26.63 13.27
CA ASN A 85 3.66 -25.99 12.03
C ASN A 85 4.79 -25.07 11.55
N LEU A 86 5.27 -25.31 10.32
CA LEU A 86 6.37 -24.57 9.70
C LEU A 86 5.99 -23.15 9.29
N GLU A 87 4.71 -22.79 9.32
CA GLU A 87 4.22 -21.43 9.09
C GLU A 87 4.75 -20.40 10.10
N GLN A 88 5.41 -20.81 11.19
CA GLN A 88 5.85 -19.92 12.27
C GLN A 88 7.34 -19.49 12.20
N GLY A 89 8.16 -20.06 11.30
CA GLY A 89 9.47 -19.56 10.82
C GLY A 89 10.64 -19.36 11.81
N MET A 90 10.39 -18.91 13.05
CA MET A 90 11.42 -18.47 14.00
C MET A 90 12.09 -19.64 14.73
N GLY A 91 13.43 -19.62 14.79
CA GLY A 91 14.23 -20.52 15.63
C GLY A 91 14.16 -22.00 15.25
N MET A 92 13.66 -22.33 14.06
CA MET A 92 13.59 -23.71 13.57
C MET A 92 14.95 -24.25 13.13
N TRP A 93 15.09 -25.57 13.04
CA TRP A 93 16.31 -26.21 12.58
C TRP A 93 16.55 -25.94 11.07
N PRO A 94 17.76 -25.52 10.66
CA PRO A 94 18.07 -25.20 9.26
C PRO A 94 17.80 -26.35 8.27
N ILE A 95 17.91 -27.61 8.71
CA ILE A 95 17.62 -28.78 7.89
C ILE A 95 16.21 -28.75 7.29
N LEU A 96 15.22 -28.22 8.02
CA LEU A 96 13.84 -28.11 7.53
C LEU A 96 13.74 -27.15 6.34
N GLY A 97 14.50 -26.05 6.40
CA GLY A 97 14.65 -25.12 5.27
C GLY A 97 15.34 -25.72 4.08
N ARG A 98 16.40 -26.50 4.33
CA ARG A 98 17.15 -27.18 3.28
C ARG A 98 16.29 -28.22 2.55
N ILE A 99 15.54 -29.04 3.27
CA ILE A 99 14.60 -30.00 2.67
C ILE A 99 13.55 -29.26 1.84
N ALA A 100 12.98 -28.17 2.38
CA ALA A 100 11.96 -27.39 1.68
C ALA A 100 12.47 -26.76 0.37
N ILE A 101 13.71 -26.24 0.34
CA ILE A 101 14.28 -25.72 -0.91
C ILE A 101 14.66 -26.83 -1.88
N GLU A 102 15.13 -27.99 -1.41
CA GLU A 102 15.49 -29.12 -2.28
C GLU A 102 14.27 -29.71 -3.01
N MET A 103 13.10 -29.76 -2.36
CA MET A 103 11.84 -30.06 -3.04
C MET A 103 11.54 -29.04 -4.15
N THR A 104 11.85 -27.77 -3.90
CA THR A 104 11.72 -26.69 -4.89
C THR A 104 12.76 -26.82 -6.01
N ILE A 105 13.98 -27.26 -5.72
CA ILE A 105 15.05 -27.50 -6.71
C ILE A 105 14.69 -28.66 -7.63
N THR A 106 14.26 -29.79 -7.04
CA THR A 106 14.03 -31.04 -7.75
C THR A 106 12.65 -31.13 -8.41
N GLY A 107 11.72 -30.23 -8.06
CA GLY A 107 10.34 -30.26 -8.57
C GLY A 107 9.53 -31.44 -8.02
N THR A 108 9.88 -31.93 -6.83
CA THR A 108 9.16 -33.00 -6.12
C THR A 108 8.13 -32.42 -5.13
N GLY A 109 7.17 -33.24 -4.68
CA GLY A 109 6.05 -32.79 -3.85
C GLY A 109 4.99 -32.00 -4.63
N ASN A 110 4.39 -30.97 -4.01
CA ASN A 110 3.40 -30.07 -4.64
C ASN A 110 4.04 -28.94 -5.49
N SER A 111 5.38 -28.90 -5.64
CA SER A 111 6.05 -27.88 -6.46
C SER A 111 5.96 -28.23 -7.94
N THR A 112 5.52 -27.29 -8.78
CA THR A 112 5.42 -27.46 -10.24
C THR A 112 6.59 -26.85 -11.01
N GLU A 113 7.53 -26.17 -10.33
CA GLU A 113 8.65 -25.45 -10.92
C GLU A 113 9.95 -25.83 -10.19
N THR A 114 11.03 -26.09 -10.93
CA THR A 114 12.38 -26.33 -10.37
C THR A 114 13.06 -25.01 -10.05
N LEU A 115 13.98 -24.97 -9.07
CA LEU A 115 14.69 -23.73 -8.73
C LEU A 115 15.49 -23.16 -9.91
N SER A 116 16.06 -24.01 -10.76
CA SER A 116 16.72 -23.58 -11.99
C SER A 116 15.74 -22.97 -13.00
N HIS A 117 14.53 -23.52 -13.12
CA HIS A 117 13.49 -22.92 -13.95
C HIS A 117 13.03 -21.58 -13.36
N PHE A 118 12.78 -21.52 -12.04
CA PHE A 118 12.44 -20.29 -11.32
C PHE A 118 13.52 -19.22 -11.49
N ALA A 119 14.79 -19.57 -11.30
CA ALA A 119 15.91 -18.65 -11.43
C ALA A 119 15.99 -18.06 -12.86
N VAL A 120 15.66 -18.86 -13.87
CA VAL A 120 15.64 -18.40 -15.26
C VAL A 120 14.43 -17.52 -15.52
N THR A 121 13.23 -18.01 -15.26
CA THR A 121 11.97 -17.35 -15.65
C THR A 121 11.65 -16.13 -14.80
N LYS A 122 12.07 -16.13 -13.53
CA LYS A 122 11.72 -15.08 -12.55
C LYS A 122 12.83 -14.11 -12.22
N ILE A 123 14.09 -14.46 -12.53
CA ILE A 123 15.26 -13.60 -12.27
C ILE A 123 15.89 -13.21 -13.59
N PHE A 124 16.37 -14.20 -14.34
CA PHE A 124 17.19 -13.97 -15.52
C PHE A 124 16.41 -13.30 -16.66
N ASP A 125 15.28 -13.89 -17.07
CA ASP A 125 14.48 -13.39 -18.19
C ASP A 125 14.01 -11.94 -17.97
N PRO A 126 13.48 -11.55 -16.79
CA PRO A 126 13.12 -10.16 -16.52
C PRO A 126 14.29 -9.18 -16.63
N ILE A 127 15.46 -9.56 -16.13
CA ILE A 127 16.67 -8.71 -16.17
C ILE A 127 17.17 -8.59 -17.60
N PHE A 128 17.21 -9.70 -18.33
CA PHE A 128 17.65 -9.74 -19.73
C PHE A 128 16.74 -8.94 -20.65
N GLN A 129 15.42 -9.03 -20.44
CA GLN A 129 14.41 -8.23 -21.15
C GLN A 129 14.58 -6.73 -20.86
N LYS A 130 14.70 -6.34 -19.58
CA LYS A 130 14.93 -4.93 -19.20
C LYS A 130 16.22 -4.37 -19.79
N ALA A 131 17.28 -5.17 -19.84
CA ALA A 131 18.57 -4.80 -20.40
C ALA A 131 18.64 -4.89 -21.94
N GLN A 132 17.51 -5.15 -22.62
CA GLN A 132 17.42 -5.29 -24.08
C GLN A 132 18.44 -6.29 -24.65
N GLY A 133 18.74 -7.35 -23.89
CA GLY A 133 19.64 -8.43 -24.28
C GLY A 133 21.13 -8.20 -24.07
N VAL A 134 21.56 -7.07 -23.50
CA VAL A 134 22.99 -6.79 -23.21
C VAL A 134 23.20 -6.59 -21.71
N LEU A 135 23.86 -7.56 -21.06
CA LEU A 135 24.18 -7.52 -19.63
C LEU A 135 25.69 -7.51 -19.41
N PRO A 136 26.35 -6.34 -19.38
CA PRO A 136 27.80 -6.28 -19.21
C PRO A 136 28.21 -6.52 -17.74
N THR A 137 27.40 -6.06 -16.78
CA THR A 137 27.65 -6.22 -15.35
C THR A 137 26.37 -6.54 -14.58
N ILE A 138 26.48 -7.47 -13.64
CA ILE A 138 25.39 -7.90 -12.76
C ILE A 138 25.86 -7.75 -11.30
N GLU A 139 25.04 -7.10 -10.48
CA GLU A 139 25.19 -7.03 -9.03
C GLU A 139 24.19 -7.98 -8.38
N LEU A 140 24.68 -8.89 -7.54
CA LEU A 140 23.85 -9.77 -6.72
C LEU A 140 24.03 -9.39 -5.26
N LEU A 141 22.97 -8.89 -4.63
CA LEU A 141 22.95 -8.57 -3.23
C LEU A 141 22.19 -9.66 -2.46
N SER A 142 22.90 -10.43 -1.64
CA SER A 142 22.32 -11.44 -0.74
C SER A 142 22.19 -10.88 0.66
N CYS A 143 20.97 -10.72 1.17
CA CYS A 143 20.65 -10.14 2.46
C CYS A 143 20.00 -11.18 3.38
N ASN A 144 20.73 -11.66 4.39
CA ASN A 144 20.26 -12.75 5.26
C ASN A 144 20.55 -12.44 6.75
N SER A 145 19.70 -12.96 7.63
CA SER A 145 20.04 -13.13 9.05
C SER A 145 20.84 -14.42 9.24
N LEU A 146 21.89 -14.39 10.07
CA LEU A 146 22.62 -15.61 10.43
C LEU A 146 21.84 -16.50 11.40
N SER A 147 20.91 -15.94 12.17
CA SER A 147 20.13 -16.66 13.18
C SER A 147 18.84 -17.29 12.65
N GLY A 148 18.50 -17.02 11.38
CA GLY A 148 17.32 -17.58 10.73
C GLY A 148 17.34 -19.11 10.71
N GLY A 149 16.16 -19.72 10.92
CA GLY A 149 15.98 -21.17 10.85
C GLY A 149 15.78 -21.65 9.41
N VAL A 150 14.52 -21.79 9.00
CA VAL A 150 14.11 -22.31 7.68
C VAL A 150 14.72 -21.49 6.54
N SER A 151 14.59 -20.18 6.57
CA SER A 151 15.09 -19.30 5.50
C SER A 151 16.63 -19.16 5.49
N GLY A 152 17.29 -19.37 6.64
CA GLY A 152 18.75 -19.36 6.78
C GLY A 152 19.44 -20.51 6.04
N GLY A 153 18.83 -21.70 6.03
CA GLY A 153 19.31 -22.87 5.28
C GLY A 153 19.26 -22.73 3.76
N VAL A 154 18.53 -21.72 3.25
CA VAL A 154 18.24 -21.56 1.82
C VAL A 154 19.09 -20.49 1.15
N GLY A 155 19.42 -19.41 1.87
CA GLY A 155 19.97 -18.21 1.24
C GLY A 155 21.29 -18.41 0.47
N HIS A 156 22.16 -19.31 0.94
CA HIS A 156 23.42 -19.62 0.25
C HIS A 156 23.21 -20.51 -0.99
N ILE A 157 22.30 -21.50 -0.91
CA ILE A 157 21.94 -22.39 -2.02
C ILE A 157 21.33 -21.55 -3.14
N LEU A 158 20.39 -20.67 -2.81
CA LEU A 158 19.75 -19.79 -3.78
C LEU A 158 20.77 -18.87 -4.47
N LEU A 159 21.70 -18.28 -3.72
CA LEU A 159 22.77 -17.45 -4.28
C LEU A 159 23.63 -18.26 -5.27
N LYS A 160 24.09 -19.44 -4.86
CA LYS A 160 24.92 -20.32 -5.69
C LYS A 160 24.20 -20.76 -6.97
N GLU A 161 22.96 -21.22 -6.87
CA GLU A 161 22.18 -21.67 -8.02
C GLU A 161 21.84 -20.51 -8.97
N THR A 162 21.54 -19.32 -8.43
CA THR A 162 21.31 -18.11 -9.24
C THR A 162 22.57 -17.72 -10.01
N LEU A 163 23.73 -17.75 -9.36
CA LEU A 163 25.04 -17.49 -9.99
C LEU A 163 25.37 -18.48 -11.10
N ASN A 164 25.19 -19.77 -10.83
CA ASN A 164 25.41 -20.83 -11.81
C ASN A 164 24.50 -20.63 -13.03
N ALA A 165 23.22 -20.29 -12.80
CA ALA A 165 22.25 -20.07 -13.86
C ALA A 165 22.58 -18.84 -14.73
N ILE A 166 23.08 -17.76 -14.12
CA ILE A 166 23.53 -16.54 -14.82
C ILE A 166 24.79 -16.83 -15.63
N ASN A 167 25.81 -17.42 -15.01
CA ASN A 167 27.09 -17.68 -15.64
C ASN A 167 27.00 -18.67 -16.81
N ALA A 168 26.12 -19.68 -16.71
CA ALA A 168 25.87 -20.61 -17.81
C ALA A 168 25.30 -19.93 -19.07
N ARG A 169 24.76 -18.71 -18.96
CA ARG A 169 24.07 -17.99 -20.03
C ARG A 169 24.79 -16.74 -20.50
N VAL A 170 25.49 -16.04 -19.60
CA VAL A 170 26.09 -14.74 -19.89
C VAL A 170 27.51 -14.69 -19.35
N LYS A 171 28.43 -14.21 -20.17
CA LYS A 171 29.80 -13.84 -19.76
C LYS A 171 29.83 -12.42 -19.17
N ALA A 172 28.91 -12.13 -18.25
CA ALA A 172 28.84 -10.84 -17.58
C ALA A 172 29.85 -10.82 -16.43
N ALA A 173 30.40 -9.63 -16.10
CA ALA A 173 31.11 -9.46 -14.85
C ALA A 173 30.11 -9.45 -13.70
N ILE A 174 30.34 -10.27 -12.68
CA ILE A 174 29.41 -10.46 -11.56
C ILE A 174 30.03 -9.91 -10.29
N THR A 175 29.32 -9.04 -9.59
CA THR A 175 29.67 -8.63 -8.23
C THR A 175 28.64 -9.18 -7.26
N SER A 176 29.07 -10.07 -6.37
CA SER A 176 28.25 -10.69 -5.34
C SER A 176 28.56 -10.06 -3.98
N HIS A 177 27.60 -9.32 -3.44
CA HIS A 177 27.64 -8.74 -2.10
C HIS A 177 26.81 -9.58 -1.13
N ALA A 178 27.46 -10.21 -0.15
CA ALA A 178 26.76 -10.86 0.95
C ALA A 178 26.67 -9.90 2.13
N LEU A 179 25.45 -9.57 2.56
CA LEU A 179 25.18 -8.81 3.77
C LEU A 179 24.55 -9.73 4.82
N ARG A 180 25.11 -9.75 6.02
CA ARG A 180 24.67 -10.62 7.11
C ARG A 180 24.39 -9.81 8.37
N ILE A 181 23.17 -9.94 8.88
CA ILE A 181 22.84 -9.48 10.24
C ILE A 181 23.19 -10.61 11.21
N GLY A 182 23.97 -10.27 12.21
CA GLY A 182 24.54 -11.20 13.16
C GLY A 182 23.57 -11.74 14.21
N GLY A 183 24.07 -12.63 15.04
CA GLY A 183 23.28 -13.33 16.06
C GLY A 183 23.05 -12.55 17.34
N VAL A 184 23.85 -11.51 17.61
CA VAL A 184 23.65 -10.66 18.80
C VAL A 184 22.32 -9.92 18.67
N THR A 185 22.00 -9.43 17.46
CA THR A 185 20.70 -8.81 17.15
C THR A 185 19.49 -9.65 17.57
N TYR A 186 19.59 -10.98 17.47
CA TYR A 186 18.51 -11.92 17.75
C TYR A 186 18.65 -12.61 19.11
N ASN A 187 19.54 -12.14 19.96
CA ASN A 187 19.78 -12.74 21.26
C ASN A 187 18.47 -12.77 22.09
N GLY A 188 18.18 -13.91 22.71
CA GLY A 188 16.96 -14.13 23.49
C GLY A 188 15.69 -14.47 22.68
N LEU A 189 15.79 -14.67 21.36
CA LEU A 189 14.64 -15.04 20.51
C LEU A 189 14.47 -16.56 20.29
N GLY A 190 15.36 -17.39 20.84
CA GLY A 190 15.24 -18.84 20.83
C GLY A 190 16.57 -19.56 20.99
N ASP A 191 16.51 -20.84 21.36
CA ASP A 191 17.69 -21.63 21.71
C ASP A 191 18.61 -21.91 20.50
N ASN A 192 18.05 -21.90 19.29
CA ASN A 192 18.80 -22.19 18.06
C ASN A 192 19.47 -20.95 17.43
N VAL A 193 19.32 -19.76 18.02
CA VAL A 193 19.89 -18.50 17.49
C VAL A 193 21.40 -18.60 17.27
N TRP A 194 22.14 -19.05 18.28
CA TRP A 194 23.60 -19.15 18.23
C TRP A 194 24.12 -20.32 17.40
N PRO A 195 23.58 -21.54 17.52
CA PRO A 195 23.92 -22.64 16.62
C PRO A 195 23.70 -22.31 15.14
N ASN A 196 22.56 -21.67 14.81
CA ASN A 196 22.31 -21.19 13.46
C ASN A 196 23.37 -20.16 13.05
N ALA A 197 23.60 -19.14 13.89
CA ALA A 197 24.48 -18.05 13.57
C ALA A 197 25.93 -18.49 13.30
N GLY A 198 26.49 -19.35 14.17
CA GLY A 198 27.83 -19.90 14.02
C GLY A 198 27.98 -20.74 12.76
N MET A 199 27.00 -21.62 12.48
CA MET A 199 27.02 -22.43 11.27
C MET A 199 26.91 -21.56 10.00
N ARG A 200 25.91 -20.68 9.92
CA ARG A 200 25.69 -19.87 8.71
C ARG A 200 26.83 -18.90 8.41
N LEU A 201 27.51 -18.41 9.45
CA LEU A 201 28.73 -17.62 9.28
C LEU A 201 29.82 -18.44 8.59
N CYS A 202 30.05 -19.68 9.06
CA CYS A 202 31.08 -20.55 8.48
C CYS A 202 30.78 -20.94 7.03
N GLU A 203 29.53 -21.25 6.68
CA GLU A 203 29.12 -21.46 5.27
C GLU A 203 29.38 -20.23 4.42
N THR A 204 28.97 -19.05 4.91
CA THR A 204 29.17 -17.78 4.19
C THR A 204 30.66 -17.51 3.97
N LEU A 205 31.49 -17.70 4.99
CA LEU A 205 32.93 -17.54 4.87
C LEU A 205 33.55 -18.53 3.90
N THR A 206 33.11 -19.79 3.93
CA THR A 206 33.57 -20.82 2.99
C THR A 206 33.33 -20.34 1.57
N TYR A 207 32.13 -19.85 1.27
CA TYR A 207 31.80 -19.34 -0.05
C TYR A 207 32.66 -18.12 -0.46
N ILE A 208 32.81 -17.14 0.44
CA ILE A 208 33.53 -15.89 0.16
C ILE A 208 35.03 -16.13 -0.03
N LEU A 209 35.62 -17.05 0.73
CA LEU A 209 37.08 -17.24 0.82
C LEU A 209 37.61 -18.43 -0.01
N THR A 210 36.73 -19.21 -0.63
CA THR A 210 37.12 -20.31 -1.51
C THR A 210 37.71 -19.78 -2.82
N PRO A 211 38.87 -20.30 -3.26
CA PRO A 211 39.51 -19.87 -4.50
C PRO A 211 38.76 -20.32 -5.76
N ASP A 212 37.91 -21.35 -5.66
CA ASP A 212 37.02 -21.79 -6.74
C ASP A 212 35.89 -20.77 -6.94
N ARG A 213 36.07 -19.91 -7.96
CA ARG A 213 35.16 -18.84 -8.33
C ARG A 213 35.20 -18.61 -9.83
N LEU A 214 34.15 -17.97 -10.35
CA LEU A 214 34.09 -17.63 -11.77
C LEU A 214 35.14 -16.55 -12.08
N ASP A 215 35.76 -16.62 -13.27
CA ASP A 215 36.86 -15.72 -13.66
C ASP A 215 36.54 -14.22 -13.56
N GLN A 216 35.25 -13.86 -13.69
CA GLN A 216 34.77 -12.47 -13.64
C GLN A 216 33.89 -12.19 -12.42
N GLU A 217 34.04 -12.97 -11.35
CA GLU A 217 33.26 -12.82 -10.13
C GLU A 217 34.05 -12.14 -9.01
N LEU A 218 33.50 -11.04 -8.50
CA LEU A 218 33.94 -10.39 -7.27
C LEU A 218 32.98 -10.76 -6.14
N ARG A 219 33.52 -11.29 -5.03
CA ARG A 219 32.74 -11.62 -3.82
C ARG A 219 33.13 -10.68 -2.69
N THR A 220 32.15 -10.09 -2.00
CA THR A 220 32.38 -9.31 -0.78
C THR A 220 31.41 -9.73 0.32
N LEU A 221 31.78 -9.47 1.58
CA LEU A 221 30.98 -9.78 2.75
C LEU A 221 30.91 -8.56 3.68
N THR A 222 29.70 -8.19 4.08
CA THR A 222 29.42 -7.16 5.07
C THR A 222 28.71 -7.80 6.25
N LEU A 223 29.25 -7.58 7.44
CA LEU A 223 28.77 -8.13 8.70
C LEU A 223 28.35 -6.99 9.62
N VAL A 224 27.15 -7.07 10.18
CA VAL A 224 26.60 -6.02 11.06
C VAL A 224 25.75 -6.65 12.16
N GLU A 225 25.72 -6.01 13.32
CA GLU A 225 24.69 -6.28 14.33
C GLU A 225 23.77 -5.05 14.42
N ILE A 226 22.47 -5.26 14.28
CA ILE A 226 21.43 -4.26 14.56
C ILE A 226 21.12 -4.27 16.07
N PRO A 227 20.74 -3.13 16.68
CA PRO A 227 20.41 -3.02 18.10
C PRO A 227 19.49 -4.13 18.62
N VAL A 228 19.79 -4.61 19.84
CA VAL A 228 19.04 -5.69 20.49
C VAL A 228 17.75 -5.13 21.08
N VAL A 229 16.63 -5.34 20.39
CA VAL A 229 15.29 -4.86 20.79
C VAL A 229 14.36 -5.97 21.30
N GLY A 230 14.95 -7.12 21.65
CA GLY A 230 14.21 -8.28 22.15
C GLY A 230 13.11 -8.74 21.19
N ARG A 231 11.91 -8.98 21.73
CA ARG A 231 10.75 -9.51 20.97
C ARG A 231 10.04 -8.46 20.09
N ASN A 232 10.45 -7.20 20.11
CA ASN A 232 9.85 -6.16 19.27
C ASN A 232 10.32 -6.32 17.81
N LYS A 233 9.54 -7.05 17.01
CA LYS A 233 9.87 -7.29 15.60
C LYS A 233 9.72 -6.03 14.77
N GLU A 234 8.68 -5.24 14.97
CA GLU A 234 8.45 -4.02 14.18
C GLU A 234 9.63 -3.06 14.28
N LEU A 235 10.14 -2.82 15.50
CA LEU A 235 11.29 -1.94 15.71
C LEU A 235 12.58 -2.51 15.08
N ARG A 236 12.81 -3.83 15.17
CA ARG A 236 13.98 -4.46 14.53
C ARG A 236 13.95 -4.30 13.02
N ASP A 237 12.79 -4.49 12.40
CA ASP A 237 12.61 -4.35 10.95
C ASP A 237 12.77 -2.90 10.51
N GLN A 238 12.26 -1.95 11.31
CA GLN A 238 12.47 -0.52 11.10
C GLN A 238 13.96 -0.16 11.14
N LEU A 239 14.69 -0.56 12.19
CA LEU A 239 16.13 -0.30 12.31
C LEU A 239 16.93 -0.96 11.18
N THR A 240 16.56 -2.17 10.77
CA THR A 240 17.18 -2.86 9.63
C THR A 240 16.96 -2.08 8.34
N THR A 241 15.75 -1.56 8.14
CA THR A 241 15.39 -0.76 6.95
C THR A 241 16.15 0.57 6.94
N GLN A 242 16.28 1.24 8.08
CA GLN A 242 17.08 2.46 8.24
C GLN A 242 18.57 2.22 7.96
N PHE A 243 19.12 1.14 8.51
CA PHE A 243 20.50 0.73 8.22
C PHE A 243 20.72 0.51 6.73
N MET A 244 19.80 -0.18 6.05
CA MET A 244 19.92 -0.45 4.62
C MET A 244 19.79 0.83 3.77
N GLN A 245 18.89 1.73 4.15
CA GLN A 245 18.79 3.07 3.56
C GLN A 245 20.08 3.88 3.72
N ALA A 246 20.73 3.80 4.88
CA ALA A 246 21.98 4.49 5.13
C ALA A 246 23.15 3.86 4.34
N LEU A 247 23.26 2.53 4.38
CA LEU A 247 24.34 1.79 3.74
C LEU A 247 24.31 1.98 2.22
N PHE A 248 23.13 1.91 1.60
CA PHE A 248 22.98 1.93 0.15
C PHE A 248 22.75 3.32 -0.45
N CYS A 249 22.87 4.38 0.34
CA CYS A 249 22.87 5.73 -0.25
C CYS A 249 24.09 5.92 -1.16
N THR A 250 23.89 6.71 -2.21
CA THR A 250 24.83 6.88 -3.32
C THR A 250 26.21 7.34 -2.83
N LYS A 251 26.26 8.24 -1.85
CA LYS A 251 27.54 8.74 -1.29
C LYS A 251 28.33 7.65 -0.59
N VAL A 252 27.69 6.85 0.28
CA VAL A 252 28.35 5.78 1.02
C VAL A 252 28.86 4.71 0.05
N GLN A 253 28.03 4.28 -0.91
CA GLN A 253 28.44 3.29 -1.90
C GLN A 253 29.60 3.77 -2.76
N ASN A 254 29.59 5.02 -3.23
CA ASN A 254 30.67 5.59 -4.01
C ASN A 254 31.99 5.61 -3.22
N ASP A 255 31.99 6.11 -1.99
CA ASP A 255 33.18 6.17 -1.15
C ASP A 255 33.73 4.77 -0.81
N LEU A 256 32.84 3.79 -0.57
CA LEU A 256 33.25 2.39 -0.33
C LEU A 256 33.80 1.72 -1.60
N SER A 257 33.30 2.09 -2.79
CA SER A 257 33.70 1.53 -4.07
C SER A 257 35.07 2.01 -4.55
N ILE A 258 35.50 3.22 -4.15
CA ILE A 258 36.82 3.81 -4.44
C ILE A 258 37.97 2.97 -3.82
N GLY A 259 37.65 2.03 -2.91
CA GLY A 259 38.59 1.10 -2.29
C GLY A 259 38.30 -0.38 -2.54
N LEU A 260 37.62 -0.77 -3.63
CA LEU A 260 37.49 -2.20 -3.95
C LEU A 260 38.90 -2.82 -4.06
N PRO A 261 39.23 -3.83 -3.25
CA PRO A 261 40.62 -4.21 -3.04
C PRO A 261 41.24 -4.74 -4.33
N ASN A 262 42.48 -4.32 -4.59
CA ASN A 262 43.46 -5.20 -5.21
C ASN A 262 43.50 -6.45 -4.31
N ILE A 263 42.85 -7.54 -4.71
CA ILE A 263 42.66 -8.77 -3.92
C ILE A 263 44.02 -9.47 -3.72
N SER A 264 44.87 -8.86 -2.91
CA SER A 264 46.20 -9.34 -2.56
C SER A 264 46.19 -10.12 -1.25
N LYS A 265 45.18 -9.90 -0.39
CA LYS A 265 44.93 -10.69 0.84
C LYS A 265 43.51 -11.26 0.90
N ARG A 266 43.38 -12.41 1.56
CA ARG A 266 42.16 -13.23 1.62
C ARG A 266 40.98 -12.54 2.33
N LEU A 267 41.24 -11.68 3.32
CA LEU A 267 40.19 -11.04 4.15
C LEU A 267 39.76 -9.65 3.70
N ASP A 268 40.43 -9.03 2.72
CA ASP A 268 40.13 -7.66 2.25
C ASP A 268 38.71 -7.52 1.66
N ALA A 269 38.10 -8.66 1.29
CA ALA A 269 36.72 -8.74 0.80
C ALA A 269 35.66 -8.62 1.92
N ILE A 270 36.06 -8.66 3.20
CA ILE A 270 35.15 -8.68 4.35
C ILE A 270 35.22 -7.36 5.11
N LYS A 271 34.07 -6.83 5.53
CA LYS A 271 33.96 -5.65 6.40
C LYS A 271 32.98 -5.92 7.55
N THR A 272 33.28 -5.42 8.74
CA THR A 272 32.34 -5.32 9.86
C THR A 272 31.84 -3.88 9.98
N ILE A 273 30.59 -3.71 10.43
CA ILE A 273 29.97 -2.40 10.62
C ILE A 273 29.40 -2.31 12.05
N THR A 274 29.74 -1.23 12.74
CA THR A 274 28.98 -0.76 13.91
C THR A 274 28.00 0.31 13.42
N VAL A 275 26.75 0.23 13.86
CA VAL A 275 25.67 1.11 13.40
C VAL A 275 24.95 1.75 14.57
N ASN A 276 24.81 3.07 14.56
CA ASN A 276 24.09 3.81 15.58
C ASN A 276 22.97 4.65 14.98
N PHE A 277 21.89 4.82 15.74
CA PHE A 277 20.66 5.47 15.30
C PHE A 277 20.28 6.56 16.30
N TRP A 278 20.03 7.76 15.79
CA TRP A 278 19.47 8.85 16.59
C TRP A 278 17.94 8.72 16.68
N ASN A 279 17.29 9.71 17.28
CA ASN A 279 15.83 9.72 17.37
C ASN A 279 15.23 9.91 15.98
N GLY A 280 14.49 8.92 15.49
CA GLY A 280 13.77 9.05 14.24
C GLY A 280 12.50 9.88 14.39
N ILE A 281 12.13 10.63 13.34
CA ILE A 281 10.82 11.28 13.23
C ILE A 281 9.95 10.45 12.27
N SER A 282 8.68 10.25 12.64
CA SER A 282 7.69 9.59 11.77
C SER A 282 6.95 10.63 10.92
N PRO A 283 7.18 10.70 9.60
CA PRO A 283 6.60 11.75 8.77
C PRO A 283 5.15 11.49 8.34
N ARG A 284 4.65 10.25 8.41
CA ARG A 284 3.24 9.93 8.07
C ARG A 284 2.22 10.76 8.85
N ILE A 285 2.45 10.99 10.15
CA ILE A 285 1.49 11.73 10.99
C ILE A 285 1.45 13.20 10.54
N ALA A 286 2.64 13.77 10.32
CA ALA A 286 2.81 15.14 9.88
C ALA A 286 2.21 15.41 8.49
N SER A 287 2.50 14.53 7.52
CA SER A 287 1.94 14.61 6.16
C SER A 287 0.42 14.41 6.17
N ALA A 288 -0.08 13.41 6.91
CA ALA A 288 -1.52 13.18 7.03
C ALA A 288 -2.24 14.41 7.61
N ASN A 289 -1.69 15.02 8.67
CA ASN A 289 -2.24 16.24 9.26
C ASN A 289 -2.29 17.40 8.24
N ASN A 290 -1.22 17.59 7.45
CA ASN A 290 -1.21 18.61 6.41
C ASN A 290 -2.30 18.35 5.36
N TYR A 291 -2.40 17.13 4.85
CA TYR A 291 -3.37 16.79 3.81
C TYR A 291 -4.83 16.74 4.28
N VAL A 292 -5.10 16.52 5.58
CA VAL A 292 -6.44 16.67 6.17
C VAL A 292 -6.92 18.12 6.02
N ASN A 293 -6.05 19.10 6.31
CA ASN A 293 -6.42 20.51 6.17
C ASN A 293 -6.68 20.90 4.72
N GLU A 294 -5.84 20.43 3.79
CA GLU A 294 -6.05 20.64 2.35
C GLU A 294 -7.33 19.95 1.85
N THR A 295 -7.62 18.74 2.32
CA THR A 295 -8.86 18.01 2.00
C THR A 295 -10.09 18.76 2.48
N ARG A 296 -10.08 19.29 3.72
CA ARG A 296 -11.16 20.13 4.25
C ARG A 296 -11.34 21.42 3.46
N TYR A 297 -10.23 22.06 3.08
CA TYR A 297 -10.29 23.25 2.24
C TYR A 297 -10.93 22.93 0.88
N LEU A 298 -10.61 21.79 0.25
CA LEU A 298 -11.22 21.36 -1.01
C LEU A 298 -12.71 21.06 -0.87
N ILE A 299 -13.14 20.42 0.23
CA ILE A 299 -14.56 20.20 0.52
C ILE A 299 -15.32 21.53 0.58
N ASN A 300 -14.71 22.56 1.18
CA ASN A 300 -15.37 23.86 1.40
C ASN A 300 -15.19 24.87 0.26
N SER A 301 -14.23 24.67 -0.65
CA SER A 301 -13.85 25.63 -1.70
C SER A 301 -14.58 25.41 -3.03
N VAL A 302 -15.44 24.39 -3.15
CA VAL A 302 -16.22 24.15 -4.36
C VAL A 302 -17.19 25.31 -4.61
N GLN A 303 -16.82 26.21 -5.50
CA GLN A 303 -17.69 27.29 -5.98
C GLN A 303 -18.47 26.82 -7.21
N PRO A 304 -19.75 27.16 -7.34
CA PRO A 304 -20.53 26.86 -8.55
C PRO A 304 -19.90 27.60 -9.74
N ASP A 305 -19.67 26.89 -10.85
CA ASP A 305 -19.28 27.54 -12.11
C ASP A 305 -20.55 28.02 -12.82
N PRO A 306 -20.79 29.34 -12.89
CA PRO A 306 -22.02 29.87 -13.45
C PRO A 306 -22.08 29.73 -14.97
N TYR A 307 -20.97 29.44 -15.67
CA TYR A 307 -20.91 29.45 -17.14
C TYR A 307 -21.12 28.07 -17.80
N VAL A 308 -21.43 27.05 -17.00
CA VAL A 308 -21.44 25.65 -17.46
C VAL A 308 -22.63 25.31 -18.34
N CYS A 309 -23.74 25.99 -18.10
CA CYS A 309 -25.00 25.75 -18.79
C CYS A 309 -25.62 27.09 -19.13
N GLU A 310 -25.71 27.44 -20.41
CA GLU A 310 -26.33 28.71 -20.82
C GLU A 310 -27.85 28.59 -20.98
N GLU A 311 -28.32 27.42 -21.39
CA GLU A 311 -29.72 27.11 -21.62
C GLU A 311 -30.04 25.66 -21.22
N ILE A 312 -31.14 25.47 -20.48
CA ILE A 312 -31.71 24.17 -20.15
C ILE A 312 -32.88 23.91 -21.09
N ARG A 313 -32.75 22.93 -21.98
CA ARG A 313 -33.85 22.48 -22.84
C ARG A 313 -34.37 21.12 -22.38
N VAL A 314 -35.68 21.05 -22.32
CA VAL A 314 -36.44 19.88 -21.90
C VAL A 314 -37.29 19.49 -23.11
N ASP A 315 -36.86 18.45 -23.82
CA ASP A 315 -37.53 17.99 -25.03
C ASP A 315 -38.56 16.92 -24.69
N ILE A 316 -39.82 17.21 -24.97
CA ILE A 316 -40.95 16.30 -24.82
C ILE A 316 -41.08 15.45 -26.09
N VAL A 317 -40.81 14.14 -26.00
CA VAL A 317 -41.00 13.16 -27.07
C VAL A 317 -42.33 12.45 -26.87
N LYS A 318 -43.32 12.69 -27.75
CA LYS A 318 -44.64 12.04 -27.71
C LYS A 318 -44.50 10.50 -27.78
N GLN A 319 -44.93 9.78 -26.75
CA GLN A 319 -45.17 8.34 -26.79
C GLN A 319 -46.68 8.06 -26.69
N GLY A 320 -47.20 7.35 -27.70
CA GLY A 320 -48.62 7.22 -28.03
C GLY A 320 -49.51 6.46 -27.03
N SER A 321 -49.76 7.02 -25.85
CA SER A 321 -50.80 6.54 -24.94
C SER A 321 -51.68 7.68 -24.43
N ALA A 322 -53.01 7.45 -24.50
CA ALA A 322 -54.07 8.39 -24.12
C ALA A 322 -54.07 8.68 -22.60
N LEU A 323 -54.15 9.94 -22.19
CA LEU A 323 -54.29 10.34 -20.78
C LEU A 323 -55.58 9.81 -20.15
N ASN A 324 -55.44 9.09 -19.04
CA ASN A 324 -56.56 8.66 -18.21
C ASN A 324 -56.73 9.64 -17.03
N VAL A 325 -57.46 10.74 -17.25
CA VAL A 325 -57.78 11.72 -16.19
C VAL A 325 -59.12 11.32 -15.57
N PRO A 326 -59.19 10.87 -14.30
CA PRO A 326 -60.41 10.27 -13.75
C PRO A 326 -61.66 11.15 -13.85
N GLY A 327 -61.51 12.48 -13.69
CA GLY A 327 -62.61 13.44 -13.83
C GLY A 327 -63.10 13.61 -15.27
N ILE A 328 -62.19 13.65 -16.25
CA ILE A 328 -62.51 13.79 -17.67
C ILE A 328 -63.05 12.46 -18.22
N GLN A 329 -62.48 11.33 -17.79
CA GLN A 329 -62.95 10.00 -18.19
C GLN A 329 -64.36 9.72 -17.69
N LYS A 330 -64.71 10.18 -16.48
CA LYS A 330 -66.09 10.12 -15.96
C LYS A 330 -67.04 10.92 -16.85
N ILE A 331 -66.68 12.15 -17.23
CA ILE A 331 -67.47 13.01 -18.12
C ILE A 331 -67.61 12.39 -19.52
N ILE A 332 -66.53 11.86 -20.10
CA ILE A 332 -66.52 11.19 -21.39
C ILE A 332 -67.42 9.94 -21.37
N ASN A 333 -67.31 9.12 -20.31
CA ASN A 333 -68.12 7.93 -20.13
C ASN A 333 -69.60 8.27 -19.96
N ASP A 334 -69.92 9.34 -19.24
CA ASP A 334 -71.29 9.84 -19.05
C ASP A 334 -71.88 10.46 -20.34
N GLN A 335 -71.04 10.86 -21.32
CA GLN A 335 -71.45 11.57 -22.54
C GLN A 335 -71.23 10.82 -23.88
N ARG A 336 -71.02 9.49 -23.85
CA ARG A 336 -70.74 8.60 -25.02
C ARG A 336 -71.67 8.67 -26.25
N ARG A 337 -72.66 9.57 -26.31
CA ARG A 337 -73.55 9.80 -27.46
C ARG A 337 -73.29 11.10 -28.24
N ALA A 338 -72.29 11.90 -27.88
CA ALA A 338 -71.96 13.14 -28.60
C ALA A 338 -70.83 12.91 -29.64
N PRO A 339 -71.01 13.32 -30.93
CA PRO A 339 -70.05 13.05 -32.01
C PRO A 339 -68.68 13.74 -31.85
N ASN A 340 -68.58 14.78 -31.01
CA ASN A 340 -67.32 15.53 -30.81
C ASN A 340 -66.37 14.90 -29.75
N ILE A 341 -66.76 13.80 -29.09
CA ILE A 341 -65.96 13.18 -28.01
C ILE A 341 -64.95 12.15 -28.55
N ALA A 342 -65.22 11.52 -29.70
CA ALA A 342 -64.29 10.59 -30.33
C ALA A 342 -63.02 11.27 -30.89
N GLU A 343 -63.09 12.54 -31.28
CA GLU A 343 -61.91 13.37 -31.64
C GLU A 343 -61.06 13.76 -30.42
N LEU A 344 -61.64 13.71 -29.21
CA LEU A 344 -60.96 14.10 -27.96
C LEU A 344 -60.16 12.96 -27.32
N GLU A 345 -60.58 11.71 -27.51
CA GLU A 345 -59.82 10.52 -27.07
C GLU A 345 -58.49 10.34 -27.83
N GLY A 346 -58.36 10.88 -29.04
CA GLY A 346 -57.18 10.72 -29.91
C GLY A 346 -56.00 11.67 -29.65
N ASN A 347 -56.18 12.75 -28.88
CA ASN A 347 -55.19 13.84 -28.79
C ASN A 347 -54.35 13.87 -27.51
N LEU A 348 -54.65 13.03 -26.52
CA LEU A 348 -54.05 13.09 -25.20
C LEU A 348 -52.80 12.21 -25.07
N VAL A 349 -51.71 12.57 -25.75
CA VAL A 349 -50.48 11.75 -25.81
C VAL A 349 -49.47 12.14 -24.71
N TYR A 350 -48.97 11.16 -23.94
CA TYR A 350 -47.90 11.40 -22.96
C TYR A 350 -46.55 11.72 -23.64
N PRO A 351 -45.71 12.57 -23.02
CA PRO A 351 -44.35 12.74 -23.46
C PRO A 351 -43.33 12.01 -22.58
N ALA A 352 -42.40 11.28 -23.21
CA ALA A 352 -41.12 10.89 -22.62
C ALA A 352 -40.15 12.06 -22.81
N VAL A 353 -39.50 12.51 -21.74
CA VAL A 353 -38.76 13.76 -21.75
C VAL A 353 -37.25 13.51 -21.77
N ILE A 354 -36.52 14.15 -22.68
CA ILE A 354 -35.07 14.04 -22.82
C ILE A 354 -34.42 15.38 -22.47
N PHE A 355 -33.36 15.34 -21.67
CA PHE A 355 -32.56 16.52 -21.32
C PHE A 355 -31.61 16.92 -22.47
N VAL A 356 -31.50 18.22 -22.73
CA VAL A 356 -30.38 18.78 -23.50
C VAL A 356 -29.82 20.00 -22.75
N ILE A 357 -28.62 19.85 -22.21
CA ILE A 357 -27.83 20.94 -21.62
C ILE A 357 -26.90 21.44 -22.73
N THR A 358 -27.01 22.71 -23.12
CA THR A 358 -26.14 23.28 -24.15
C THR A 358 -25.12 24.26 -23.56
N ASN A 359 -23.86 24.07 -23.90
CA ASN A 359 -22.81 25.08 -23.76
C ASN A 359 -22.44 25.57 -25.18
N GLN A 360 -22.27 26.88 -25.37
CA GLN A 360 -22.11 27.53 -26.69
C GLN A 360 -20.98 26.96 -27.57
N LYS A 361 -19.99 26.25 -27.01
CA LYS A 361 -18.87 25.67 -27.76
C LYS A 361 -19.02 24.20 -28.14
N ASP A 362 -19.82 23.43 -27.43
CA ASP A 362 -20.07 22.01 -27.69
C ASP A 362 -21.47 21.65 -27.20
N ALA A 363 -22.41 21.39 -28.12
CA ALA A 363 -23.72 20.85 -27.78
C ALA A 363 -23.58 19.40 -27.32
N THR A 364 -23.18 19.19 -26.08
CA THR A 364 -23.05 17.85 -25.50
C THR A 364 -24.42 17.41 -25.01
N ARG A 365 -25.10 16.55 -25.78
CA ARG A 365 -26.33 15.89 -25.29
C ARG A 365 -25.95 15.04 -24.08
N LEU A 366 -26.58 15.31 -22.94
CA LEU A 366 -26.47 14.48 -21.74
C LEU A 366 -27.75 13.66 -21.63
N THR A 367 -27.67 12.39 -22.03
CA THR A 367 -28.75 11.43 -21.84
C THR A 367 -28.86 11.01 -20.37
N GLU A 368 -30.04 10.55 -19.94
CA GLU A 368 -30.22 9.91 -18.61
C GLU A 368 -29.19 8.79 -18.38
N HIS A 369 -28.81 8.08 -19.44
CA HIS A 369 -27.75 7.06 -19.41
C HIS A 369 -26.34 7.63 -19.12
N GLU A 370 -26.01 8.83 -19.62
CA GLU A 370 -24.73 9.50 -19.35
C GLU A 370 -24.69 10.13 -17.96
N LEU A 371 -25.82 10.62 -17.46
CA LEU A 371 -25.96 11.11 -16.07
C LEU A 371 -25.83 9.97 -15.05
N ASN A 372 -26.21 8.74 -15.43
CA ASN A 372 -26.13 7.54 -14.60
C ASN A 372 -24.78 6.80 -14.71
N LYS A 373 -23.84 7.24 -15.55
CA LYS A 373 -22.49 6.66 -15.55
C LYS A 373 -21.75 7.07 -14.27
N PRO A 374 -21.17 6.12 -13.52
CA PRO A 374 -20.38 6.46 -12.35
C PRO A 374 -19.22 7.36 -12.77
N ALA A 375 -19.09 8.51 -12.12
CA ALA A 375 -18.06 9.47 -12.47
C ALA A 375 -16.67 8.87 -12.23
N ARG A 376 -15.86 8.84 -13.29
CA ARG A 376 -14.45 8.43 -13.20
C ARG A 376 -13.77 9.18 -12.04
N THR A 377 -13.01 8.44 -11.25
CA THR A 377 -12.17 8.98 -10.18
C THR A 377 -11.22 10.03 -10.80
N PRO A 378 -11.22 11.29 -10.33
CA PRO A 378 -10.32 12.31 -10.84
C PRO A 378 -8.89 11.98 -10.45
N ASP A 379 -7.98 12.25 -11.36
CA ASP A 379 -6.56 11.97 -11.14
C ASP A 379 -5.84 13.19 -10.53
N THR A 380 -6.47 14.38 -10.56
CA THR A 380 -5.89 15.65 -10.06
C THR A 380 -6.90 16.51 -9.29
N ILE A 381 -6.39 17.39 -8.42
CA ILE A 381 -7.19 18.40 -7.70
C ILE A 381 -7.92 19.32 -8.68
N SER A 382 -7.26 19.79 -9.74
CA SER A 382 -7.87 20.69 -10.71
C SER A 382 -9.02 20.03 -11.47
N GLU A 383 -8.88 18.75 -11.83
CA GLU A 383 -9.97 17.98 -12.44
C GLU A 383 -11.14 17.80 -11.46
N PHE A 384 -10.84 17.50 -10.18
CA PHE A 384 -11.85 17.41 -9.13
C PHE A 384 -12.62 18.72 -8.98
N GLN A 385 -11.91 19.84 -8.79
CA GLN A 385 -12.53 21.16 -8.61
C GLN A 385 -13.36 21.55 -9.83
N LEU A 386 -12.82 21.39 -11.04
CA LEU A 386 -13.54 21.69 -12.27
C LEU A 386 -14.84 20.88 -12.39
N LYS A 387 -14.80 19.58 -12.10
CA LYS A 387 -16.00 18.72 -12.14
C LYS A 387 -17.00 19.08 -11.05
N ALA A 388 -16.54 19.26 -9.81
CA ALA A 388 -17.40 19.62 -8.68
C ALA A 388 -18.08 20.99 -8.90
N SER A 389 -17.33 21.99 -9.36
CA SER A 389 -17.84 23.31 -9.75
C SER A 389 -18.87 23.21 -10.89
N LYS A 390 -18.62 22.33 -11.87
CA LYS A 390 -19.58 22.06 -12.96
C LYS A 390 -20.90 21.47 -12.46
N TYR A 391 -20.84 20.42 -11.64
CA TYR A 391 -22.06 19.83 -11.08
C TYR A 391 -22.79 20.81 -10.15
N SER A 392 -22.07 21.59 -9.34
CA SER A 392 -22.66 22.61 -8.47
C SER A 392 -23.38 23.71 -9.26
N GLY A 393 -22.74 24.27 -10.30
CA GLY A 393 -23.36 25.27 -11.16
C GLY A 393 -24.58 24.74 -11.92
N LEU A 394 -24.51 23.49 -12.40
CA LEU A 394 -25.62 22.82 -13.06
C LEU A 394 -26.80 22.57 -12.10
N ALA A 395 -26.52 22.12 -10.87
CA ALA A 395 -27.54 21.92 -9.84
C ALA A 395 -28.26 23.23 -9.49
N GLN A 396 -27.53 24.35 -9.35
CA GLN A 396 -28.14 25.66 -9.09
C GLN A 396 -29.05 26.12 -10.23
N ARG A 397 -28.61 25.96 -11.49
CA ARG A 397 -29.41 26.35 -12.66
C ARG A 397 -30.65 25.46 -12.83
N LEU A 398 -30.51 24.14 -12.64
CA LEU A 398 -31.65 23.22 -12.66
C LEU A 398 -32.64 23.53 -11.55
N LYS A 399 -32.16 23.87 -10.35
CA LYS A 399 -33.02 24.26 -9.24
C LYS A 399 -33.78 25.55 -9.55
N ALA A 400 -33.11 26.56 -10.12
CA ALA A 400 -33.77 27.81 -10.51
C ALA A 400 -34.86 27.58 -11.58
N GLU A 401 -34.58 26.75 -12.60
CA GLU A 401 -35.57 26.42 -13.63
C GLU A 401 -36.70 25.55 -13.06
N HIS A 402 -36.38 24.61 -12.17
CA HIS A 402 -37.36 23.83 -11.42
C HIS A 402 -38.31 24.75 -10.64
N ASP A 403 -37.78 25.67 -9.84
CA ASP A 403 -38.60 26.54 -8.99
C ASP A 403 -39.52 27.45 -9.82
N LYS A 404 -39.04 27.91 -10.98
CA LYS A 404 -39.83 28.66 -11.97
C LYS A 404 -40.96 27.80 -12.56
N ILE A 405 -40.65 26.64 -13.13
CA ILE A 405 -41.65 25.75 -13.76
C ILE A 405 -42.62 25.18 -12.72
N ASN A 406 -42.16 24.89 -11.50
CA ASN A 406 -43.01 24.42 -10.42
C ASN A 406 -44.03 25.49 -10.00
N THR A 407 -43.66 26.77 -10.04
CA THR A 407 -44.60 27.87 -9.80
C THR A 407 -45.71 27.89 -10.87
N GLU A 408 -45.36 27.71 -12.14
CA GLU A 408 -46.32 27.60 -13.25
C GLU A 408 -47.21 26.35 -13.09
N TYR A 409 -46.61 25.21 -12.72
CA TYR A 409 -47.31 23.95 -12.46
C TYR A 409 -48.34 24.08 -11.33
N ILE A 410 -47.99 24.73 -10.22
CA ILE A 410 -48.91 25.00 -9.10
C ILE A 410 -50.08 25.86 -9.58
N ALA A 411 -49.81 26.93 -10.35
CA ALA A 411 -50.86 27.78 -10.89
C ALA A 411 -51.79 27.04 -11.88
N ALA A 412 -51.23 26.18 -12.74
CA ALA A 412 -52.00 25.32 -13.64
C ALA A 412 -52.85 24.30 -12.88
N THR A 413 -52.31 23.73 -11.80
CA THR A 413 -53.01 22.82 -10.89
C THR A 413 -54.21 23.50 -10.24
N THR A 414 -54.06 24.75 -9.77
CA THR A 414 -55.19 25.52 -9.24
C THR A 414 -56.25 25.77 -10.31
N LYS A 415 -55.85 26.25 -11.49
CA LYS A 415 -56.79 26.53 -12.61
C LYS A 415 -57.58 25.30 -13.04
N ILE A 416 -56.92 24.15 -13.24
CA ILE A 416 -57.61 22.93 -13.68
C ILE A 416 -58.57 22.42 -12.59
N ASN A 417 -58.19 22.50 -11.31
CA ASN A 417 -59.07 22.11 -10.20
C ASN A 417 -60.30 23.02 -10.08
N GLU A 418 -60.14 24.33 -10.30
CA GLU A 418 -61.26 25.27 -10.36
C GLU A 418 -62.22 24.96 -11.51
N THR A 419 -61.70 24.67 -12.71
CA THR A 419 -62.52 24.30 -13.87
C THR A 419 -63.23 22.96 -13.65
N LEU A 420 -62.53 21.96 -13.12
CA LEU A 420 -63.11 20.67 -12.75
C LEU A 420 -64.19 20.83 -11.66
N SER A 421 -63.99 21.72 -10.68
CA SER A 421 -65.01 22.04 -9.67
C SER A 421 -66.25 22.70 -10.28
N LYS A 422 -66.06 23.65 -11.21
CA LYS A 422 -67.15 24.30 -11.96
C LYS A 422 -67.92 23.27 -12.80
N ILE A 423 -67.22 22.38 -13.49
CA ILE A 423 -67.84 21.28 -14.25
C ILE A 423 -68.60 20.34 -13.31
N GLY A 424 -68.02 19.95 -12.18
CA GLY A 424 -68.67 19.12 -11.16
C GLY A 424 -69.95 19.75 -10.59
N LYS A 425 -69.97 21.06 -10.34
CA LYS A 425 -71.17 21.80 -9.95
C LYS A 425 -72.25 21.77 -11.04
N VAL A 426 -71.86 22.02 -12.29
CA VAL A 426 -72.76 21.96 -13.46
C VAL A 426 -73.33 20.55 -13.69
N ILE A 427 -72.61 19.49 -13.30
CA ILE A 427 -73.07 18.09 -13.37
C ILE A 427 -73.99 17.74 -12.20
N ASN A 428 -73.66 18.16 -10.97
CA ASN A 428 -74.50 17.88 -9.81
C ASN A 428 -75.83 18.66 -9.82
N GLU A 429 -75.87 19.85 -10.43
CA GLU A 429 -77.12 20.60 -10.68
C GLU A 429 -78.05 19.93 -11.72
N THR A 430 -77.57 18.91 -12.46
CA THR A 430 -78.43 18.10 -13.35
C THR A 430 -79.15 16.97 -12.63
N ASP A 431 -78.62 16.50 -11.49
CA ASP A 431 -79.18 15.33 -10.80
C ASP A 431 -80.19 15.73 -9.71
N SER A 432 -80.35 17.03 -9.41
CA SER A 432 -81.30 17.53 -8.41
C SER A 432 -82.70 17.86 -8.93
N GLU A 433 -83.00 17.62 -10.22
CA GLU A 433 -84.35 17.77 -10.82
C GLU A 433 -84.92 16.42 -11.29
N THR A 434 -84.98 15.43 -10.40
CA THR A 434 -86.04 14.41 -10.46
C THR A 434 -86.61 14.20 -9.08
N ASP A 435 -87.83 14.71 -8.93
CA ASP A 435 -88.57 14.88 -7.70
C ASP A 435 -88.97 13.56 -7.04
N SER A 436 -89.16 13.68 -5.74
CA SER A 436 -89.74 12.69 -4.85
C SER A 436 -91.17 12.29 -5.25
N THR A 437 -91.49 11.00 -5.01
CA THR A 437 -92.82 10.35 -4.93
C THR A 437 -93.47 9.72 -6.19
N SER A 438 -93.71 8.41 -6.08
CA SER A 438 -94.42 7.45 -6.97
C SER A 438 -95.97 7.56 -6.80
N PRO A 439 -96.86 6.77 -7.46
CA PRO A 439 -96.73 5.80 -8.56
C PRO A 439 -97.79 5.95 -9.71
N THR A 440 -97.54 5.39 -10.90
CA THR A 440 -98.42 4.49 -11.70
C THR A 440 -98.08 4.45 -13.20
N ASN A 441 -98.20 3.25 -13.77
CA ASN A 441 -98.07 2.93 -15.19
C ASN A 441 -99.00 3.76 -16.08
N ALA A 442 -98.49 4.36 -17.16
CA ALA A 442 -98.98 4.15 -18.54
C ALA A 442 -98.32 5.09 -19.58
N LYS A 443 -97.92 4.46 -20.69
CA LYS A 443 -97.97 4.95 -22.07
C LYS A 443 -96.98 6.05 -22.52
N LYS A 444 -95.98 5.56 -23.26
CA LYS A 444 -95.51 6.07 -24.56
C LYS A 444 -95.97 7.51 -24.89
N GLN A 445 -95.16 8.49 -24.53
CA GLN A 445 -95.00 9.67 -25.37
C GLN A 445 -93.57 9.73 -25.89
N SER A 446 -93.53 9.86 -27.20
CA SER A 446 -92.37 9.85 -28.09
C SER A 446 -91.28 10.83 -27.65
N TRP A 447 -90.04 10.34 -27.60
CA TRP A 447 -88.79 11.08 -27.37
C TRP A 447 -88.60 12.28 -28.32
N TRP A 448 -89.35 12.33 -29.43
CA TRP A 448 -89.28 13.40 -30.43
C TRP A 448 -89.91 14.74 -30.01
N SER A 449 -90.77 14.79 -28.98
CA SER A 449 -91.39 16.06 -28.55
C SER A 449 -90.57 16.87 -27.55
N LYS A 450 -89.49 16.32 -26.97
CA LYS A 450 -88.52 17.09 -26.16
C LYS A 450 -87.44 17.80 -27.00
N ILE A 451 -87.35 17.50 -28.29
CA ILE A 451 -86.33 18.08 -29.19
C ILE A 451 -86.70 19.51 -29.64
N PHE A 452 -87.94 19.97 -29.46
CA PHE A 452 -88.39 21.29 -29.96
C PHE A 452 -89.07 22.20 -28.93
N GLY A 453 -88.95 21.90 -27.63
CA GLY A 453 -89.30 22.83 -26.54
C GLY A 453 -88.05 23.55 -26.05
N SER A 454 -87.91 24.83 -26.41
CA SER A 454 -86.81 25.69 -25.97
C SER A 454 -86.92 26.01 -24.48
N ASN A 455 -86.31 25.20 -23.62
CA ASN A 455 -85.84 25.71 -22.34
C ASN A 455 -84.48 26.36 -22.57
N GLU A 456 -84.47 27.68 -22.60
CA GLU A 456 -83.28 28.54 -22.69
C GLU A 456 -82.21 28.14 -21.66
N GLN A 457 -82.63 27.60 -20.51
CA GLN A 457 -81.76 27.04 -19.48
C GLN A 457 -81.05 25.73 -19.90
N GLU A 458 -81.69 24.80 -20.61
CA GLU A 458 -81.02 23.57 -21.09
C GLU A 458 -80.08 23.86 -22.26
N LYS A 459 -80.44 24.82 -23.14
CA LYS A 459 -79.53 25.35 -24.16
C LYS A 459 -78.34 26.07 -23.52
N GLN A 460 -78.55 26.97 -22.56
CA GLN A 460 -77.47 27.64 -21.83
C GLN A 460 -76.59 26.65 -21.05
N LYS A 461 -77.16 25.63 -20.41
CA LYS A 461 -76.40 24.58 -19.69
C LYS A 461 -75.58 23.71 -20.65
N SER A 462 -76.14 23.30 -21.79
CA SER A 462 -75.43 22.57 -22.86
C SER A 462 -74.30 23.41 -23.48
N GLN A 463 -74.57 24.70 -23.72
CA GLN A 463 -73.62 25.65 -24.31
C GLN A 463 -72.51 26.02 -23.32
N ASN A 464 -72.82 26.15 -22.02
CA ASN A 464 -71.82 26.29 -20.96
C ASN A 464 -70.94 25.05 -20.82
N ARG A 465 -71.50 23.83 -20.91
CA ARG A 465 -70.71 22.58 -20.91
C ARG A 465 -69.82 22.46 -22.16
N SER A 466 -70.37 22.79 -23.33
CA SER A 466 -69.66 22.85 -24.62
C SER A 466 -68.47 23.81 -24.60
N ASN A 467 -68.54 24.90 -23.81
CA ASN A 467 -67.47 25.87 -23.70
C ASN A 467 -66.42 25.49 -22.62
N LEU A 468 -66.85 24.82 -21.55
CA LEU A 468 -65.97 24.41 -20.45
C LEU A 468 -65.11 23.18 -20.79
N LEU A 469 -65.59 22.29 -21.66
CA LEU A 469 -64.87 21.05 -22.01
C LEU A 469 -63.58 21.33 -22.82
N PRO A 470 -63.58 22.14 -23.90
CA PRO A 470 -62.34 22.53 -24.60
C PRO A 470 -61.37 23.27 -23.68
N GLN A 471 -61.88 24.16 -22.82
CA GLN A 471 -61.05 24.88 -21.84
C GLN A 471 -60.38 23.92 -20.84
N CYS A 472 -61.12 22.92 -20.35
CA CYS A 472 -60.59 21.90 -19.44
C CYS A 472 -59.52 21.03 -20.12
N LEU A 473 -59.67 20.73 -21.41
CA LEU A 473 -58.70 19.94 -22.17
C LEU A 473 -57.40 20.72 -22.39
N THR A 474 -57.48 21.98 -22.81
CA THR A 474 -56.30 22.85 -22.93
C THR A 474 -55.58 23.01 -21.59
N GLN A 475 -56.31 23.16 -20.50
CA GLN A 475 -55.73 23.23 -19.14
C GLN A 475 -55.13 21.88 -18.69
N ALA A 476 -55.72 20.75 -19.09
CA ALA A 476 -55.18 19.43 -18.83
C ALA A 476 -53.86 19.19 -19.58
N GLU A 477 -53.81 19.53 -20.87
CA GLU A 477 -52.57 19.46 -21.66
C GLU A 477 -51.46 20.32 -21.03
N GLU A 478 -51.77 21.55 -20.62
CA GLU A 478 -50.84 22.43 -19.93
C GLU A 478 -50.37 21.85 -18.58
N TYR A 479 -51.30 21.33 -17.77
CA TYR A 479 -51.00 20.68 -16.49
C TYR A 479 -50.07 19.47 -16.65
N TYR A 480 -50.40 18.53 -17.54
CA TYR A 480 -49.61 17.32 -17.73
C TYR A 480 -48.26 17.60 -18.37
N ARG A 481 -48.20 18.60 -19.27
CA ARG A 481 -46.93 19.13 -19.77
C ARG A 481 -46.08 19.61 -18.60
N LEU A 482 -46.56 20.58 -17.82
CA LEU A 482 -45.80 21.16 -16.70
C LEU A 482 -45.41 20.11 -15.65
N LYS A 483 -46.30 19.15 -15.35
CA LYS A 483 -46.01 18.02 -14.47
C LYS A 483 -44.81 17.20 -14.96
N ALA A 484 -44.79 16.83 -16.24
CA ALA A 484 -43.69 16.08 -16.83
C ALA A 484 -42.37 16.88 -16.79
N TYR A 485 -42.41 18.20 -17.00
CA TYR A 485 -41.22 19.05 -16.83
C TYR A 485 -40.70 19.03 -15.39
N VAL A 486 -41.58 19.16 -14.39
CA VAL A 486 -41.20 19.13 -12.96
C VAL A 486 -40.55 17.80 -12.60
N GLU A 487 -41.21 16.67 -12.90
CA GLU A 487 -40.71 15.32 -12.58
C GLU A 487 -39.32 15.05 -13.18
N VAL A 488 -39.07 15.58 -14.38
CA VAL A 488 -37.79 15.47 -15.07
C VAL A 488 -36.75 16.35 -14.39
N LEU A 489 -37.04 17.63 -14.16
CA LEU A 489 -36.12 18.53 -13.46
C LEU A 489 -35.75 17.99 -12.06
N GLU A 490 -36.69 17.41 -11.33
CA GLU A 490 -36.45 16.71 -10.06
C GLU A 490 -35.53 15.48 -10.22
N SER A 491 -35.73 14.67 -11.26
CA SER A 491 -34.85 13.54 -11.58
C SER A 491 -33.41 14.00 -11.88
N GLY A 492 -33.25 15.00 -12.74
CA GLY A 492 -31.95 15.56 -13.10
C GLY A 492 -31.23 16.17 -11.91
N LEU A 493 -31.96 16.93 -11.08
CA LEU A 493 -31.43 17.51 -9.84
C LEU A 493 -30.97 16.42 -8.87
N ARG A 494 -31.74 15.34 -8.68
CA ARG A 494 -31.33 14.19 -7.86
C ARG A 494 -30.05 13.54 -8.38
N THR A 495 -29.95 13.31 -9.69
CA THR A 495 -28.77 12.65 -10.26
C THR A 495 -27.52 13.51 -10.13
N ILE A 496 -27.61 14.81 -10.44
CA ILE A 496 -26.46 15.72 -10.34
C ILE A 496 -26.05 15.96 -8.89
N GLN A 497 -27.02 16.10 -7.99
CA GLN A 497 -26.75 16.17 -6.55
C GLN A 497 -26.08 14.87 -6.07
N GLY A 498 -26.54 13.71 -6.52
CA GLY A 498 -25.90 12.43 -6.22
C GLY A 498 -24.46 12.33 -6.71
N GLN A 499 -24.13 12.90 -7.88
CA GLN A 499 -22.74 12.99 -8.35
C GLN A 499 -21.91 13.94 -7.50
N LEU A 500 -22.44 15.10 -7.13
CA LEU A 500 -21.78 16.05 -6.24
C LEU A 500 -21.53 15.42 -4.85
N ASP A 501 -22.52 14.73 -4.31
CA ASP A 501 -22.44 14.02 -3.02
C ASP A 501 -21.38 12.92 -3.10
N LEU A 502 -21.29 12.18 -4.21
CA LEU A 502 -20.24 11.17 -4.43
C LEU A 502 -18.84 11.80 -4.42
N TYR A 503 -18.65 12.95 -5.06
CA TYR A 503 -17.38 13.67 -5.05
C TYR A 503 -16.99 14.16 -3.65
N GLN A 504 -17.95 14.73 -2.91
CA GLN A 504 -17.72 15.13 -1.52
C GLN A 504 -17.44 13.92 -0.62
N GLU A 505 -18.16 12.82 -0.82
CA GLU A 505 -17.98 11.58 -0.06
C GLU A 505 -16.60 10.96 -0.28
N ARG A 506 -16.05 11.02 -1.50
CA ARG A 506 -14.66 10.61 -1.78
C ARG A 506 -13.65 11.38 -0.92
N LEU A 507 -13.78 12.70 -0.85
CA LEU A 507 -12.92 13.53 0.00
C LEU A 507 -13.16 13.27 1.49
N ARG A 508 -14.41 13.09 1.93
CA ARG A 508 -14.73 12.73 3.32
C ARG A 508 -14.14 11.39 3.72
N ARG A 509 -14.16 10.40 2.83
CA ARG A 509 -13.50 9.10 3.05
C ARG A 509 -12.00 9.25 3.15
N LEU A 510 -11.38 10.03 2.25
CA LEU A 510 -9.95 10.33 2.33
C LEU A 510 -9.61 11.01 3.66
N GLU A 511 -10.35 12.05 4.05
CA GLU A 511 -10.18 12.73 5.34
C GLU A 511 -10.28 11.74 6.51
N LYS A 512 -11.32 10.89 6.52
CA LYS A 512 -11.52 9.87 7.56
C LYS A 512 -10.34 8.90 7.63
N ASN A 513 -9.86 8.40 6.50
CA ASN A 513 -8.75 7.46 6.46
C ASN A 513 -7.43 8.13 6.89
N LEU A 514 -7.20 9.39 6.51
CA LEU A 514 -6.06 10.17 7.01
C LEU A 514 -6.13 10.39 8.52
N GLN A 515 -7.32 10.66 9.07
CA GLN A 515 -7.54 10.79 10.52
C GLN A 515 -7.25 9.48 11.28
N ILE A 516 -7.57 8.32 10.68
CA ILE A 516 -7.22 7.01 11.26
C ILE A 516 -5.69 6.88 11.37
N ILE A 517 -4.94 7.29 10.35
CA ILE A 517 -3.47 7.24 10.34
C ILE A 517 -2.86 8.20 11.38
N ILE A 518 -3.47 9.37 11.57
CA ILE A 518 -3.00 10.37 12.53
C ILE A 518 -3.04 9.83 13.97
N GLY A 519 -4.10 9.11 14.36
CA GLY A 519 -4.20 8.49 15.69
C GLY A 519 -4.30 9.46 16.89
N GLY A 520 -4.00 10.76 16.74
CA GLY A 520 -4.08 11.80 17.77
C GLY A 520 -3.55 13.20 17.34
N ASN A 521 -3.69 14.22 18.21
CA ASN A 521 -3.46 15.64 17.90
C ASN A 521 -1.98 16.12 17.91
N ASP A 522 -1.02 15.39 17.31
CA ASP A 522 0.33 15.97 17.17
C ASP A 522 0.40 16.92 15.97
N THR A 523 0.05 18.18 16.23
CA THR A 523 0.02 19.28 15.25
C THR A 523 1.38 19.90 14.96
N ARG A 524 2.43 19.54 15.73
CA ARG A 524 3.78 20.16 15.58
C ARG A 524 4.63 19.48 14.52
N ALA A 525 4.28 18.26 14.15
CA ALA A 525 5.08 17.42 13.28
C ALA A 525 5.27 17.97 11.85
N SER A 526 4.43 18.90 11.40
CA SER A 526 4.54 19.55 10.08
C SER A 526 5.72 20.52 9.95
N ALA A 527 6.26 21.04 11.06
CA ALA A 527 7.41 21.95 11.02
C ALA A 527 8.75 21.21 10.80
N TYR A 528 8.78 19.88 10.98
CA TYR A 528 10.01 19.09 10.98
C TYR A 528 10.47 18.70 9.57
N VAL A 529 9.58 18.76 8.59
CA VAL A 529 9.84 18.23 7.25
C VAL A 529 9.06 19.00 6.19
N ASP A 530 9.60 19.05 4.99
CA ASP A 530 8.90 19.53 3.80
C ASP A 530 8.26 18.36 3.07
N PHE A 531 7.02 18.52 2.61
CA PHE A 531 6.28 17.48 1.91
C PHE A 531 6.12 17.75 0.41
N LYS A 532 5.84 16.69 -0.33
CA LYS A 532 5.14 16.76 -1.59
C LYS A 532 3.81 17.50 -1.40
N THR A 533 3.42 18.26 -2.39
CA THR A 533 2.13 18.95 -2.36
C THR A 533 1.01 17.92 -2.39
N PHE A 534 -0.14 18.23 -1.79
CA PHE A 534 -1.29 17.33 -1.87
C PHE A 534 -1.68 17.00 -3.32
N GLY A 535 -1.50 17.96 -4.24
CA GLY A 535 -1.73 17.77 -5.67
C GLY A 535 -0.86 16.68 -6.31
N GLU A 536 0.41 16.54 -5.88
CA GLU A 536 1.33 15.50 -6.36
C GLU A 536 0.89 14.09 -5.93
N LEU A 537 0.16 13.97 -4.81
CA LEU A 537 -0.25 12.68 -4.24
C LEU A 537 -1.74 12.37 -4.40
N PHE A 538 -2.55 13.35 -4.81
CA PHE A 538 -4.01 13.23 -4.90
C PHE A 538 -4.47 11.99 -5.68
N GLY A 539 -3.89 11.77 -6.87
CA GLY A 539 -4.22 10.64 -7.73
C GLY A 539 -3.81 9.27 -7.17
N GLN A 540 -2.93 9.22 -6.16
CA GLN A 540 -2.56 7.98 -5.46
C GLN A 540 -3.44 7.79 -4.20
N LEU A 541 -3.67 8.85 -3.44
CA LEU A 541 -4.38 8.77 -2.15
C LEU A 541 -5.88 8.48 -2.32
N ILE A 542 -6.53 9.05 -3.35
CA ILE A 542 -7.97 8.84 -3.56
C ILE A 542 -8.30 7.36 -3.85
N PRO A 543 -7.67 6.68 -4.83
CA PRO A 543 -7.95 5.27 -5.08
C PRO A 543 -7.66 4.36 -3.88
N LEU A 544 -6.56 4.61 -3.17
CA LEU A 544 -6.21 3.84 -1.95
C LEU A 544 -7.27 4.00 -0.86
N SER A 545 -7.78 5.22 -0.69
CA SER A 545 -8.88 5.52 0.23
C SER A 545 -10.18 4.82 -0.18
N GLU A 546 -10.53 4.83 -1.47
CA GLU A 546 -11.72 4.14 -2.00
C GLU A 546 -11.63 2.62 -1.80
N ALA A 547 -10.42 2.05 -1.91
CA ALA A 547 -10.15 0.63 -1.70
C ALA A 547 -9.99 0.23 -0.21
N GLY A 548 -9.97 1.20 0.72
CA GLY A 548 -9.76 0.93 2.15
C GLY A 548 -8.35 0.45 2.49
N GLN A 549 -7.35 0.76 1.66
CA GLN A 549 -5.96 0.31 1.80
C GLN A 549 -5.13 1.27 2.68
N THR A 550 -5.54 1.43 3.94
CA THR A 550 -4.93 2.39 4.88
C THR A 550 -3.43 2.14 5.11
N ASP A 551 -3.00 0.88 5.15
CA ASP A 551 -1.57 0.54 5.35
C ASP A 551 -0.71 1.00 4.17
N THR A 552 -1.17 0.79 2.94
CA THR A 552 -0.49 1.27 1.72
C THR A 552 -0.52 2.79 1.66
N MET A 553 -1.62 3.42 2.08
CA MET A 553 -1.71 4.87 2.18
C MET A 553 -0.66 5.42 3.15
N ALA A 554 -0.43 4.75 4.29
CA ALA A 554 0.61 5.15 5.24
C ALA A 554 2.02 5.09 4.64
N ILE A 555 2.31 4.12 3.77
CA ILE A 555 3.58 4.04 3.02
C ILE A 555 3.73 5.22 2.04
N VAL A 556 2.66 5.58 1.31
CA VAL A 556 2.67 6.74 0.40
C VAL A 556 2.94 8.04 1.18
N LEU A 557 2.32 8.18 2.36
CA LEU A 557 2.51 9.32 3.24
C LEU A 557 3.93 9.38 3.82
N ASP A 558 4.52 8.26 4.23
CA ASP A 558 5.92 8.24 4.63
C ASP A 558 6.81 8.71 3.48
N ASN A 559 6.61 8.19 2.27
CA ASN A 559 7.35 8.58 1.06
C ASN A 559 6.97 9.95 0.49
N SER A 560 6.13 10.73 1.20
CA SER A 560 5.73 12.06 0.78
C SER A 560 6.74 13.15 1.13
N VAL A 561 7.65 12.89 2.07
CA VAL A 561 8.65 13.89 2.46
C VAL A 561 9.63 14.13 1.33
N LYS A 562 9.93 15.40 1.12
CA LYS A 562 11.02 15.86 0.25
C LYS A 562 12.30 15.98 1.05
N ASN A 563 12.26 16.77 2.12
CA ASN A 563 13.42 17.13 2.92
C ASN A 563 13.06 17.18 4.41
N VAL A 564 14.04 16.94 5.28
CA VAL A 564 13.98 17.36 6.67
C VAL A 564 14.29 18.86 6.77
N THR A 565 13.64 19.57 7.68
CA THR A 565 13.94 20.98 7.98
C THR A 565 15.03 21.09 9.06
N PRO A 566 15.63 22.28 9.28
CA PRO A 566 16.55 22.49 10.40
C PRO A 566 15.93 22.12 11.76
N VAL A 567 14.64 22.43 11.95
CA VAL A 567 13.88 22.07 13.16
C VAL A 567 13.79 20.55 13.31
N GLY A 568 13.51 19.83 12.22
CA GLY A 568 13.48 18.38 12.24
C GLY A 568 14.84 17.76 12.59
N LEU A 569 15.93 18.31 12.08
CA LEU A 569 17.28 17.86 12.44
C LEU A 569 17.62 18.14 13.91
N ALA A 570 17.22 19.29 14.45
CA ALA A 570 17.40 19.60 15.88
C ALA A 570 16.71 18.56 16.77
N ILE A 571 15.46 18.21 16.45
CA ILE A 571 14.71 17.15 17.16
C ILE A 571 15.40 15.79 17.05
N ILE A 572 15.87 15.40 15.85
CA ILE A 572 16.61 14.14 15.66
C ILE A 572 17.87 14.11 16.54
N ALA A 573 18.58 15.24 16.62
CA ALA A 573 19.77 15.42 17.45
C ALA A 573 19.47 15.52 18.96
N GLY A 574 18.19 15.52 19.37
CA GLY A 574 17.78 15.64 20.78
C GLY A 574 17.85 17.06 21.34
N LEU A 575 17.84 18.07 20.48
CA LEU A 575 17.84 19.49 20.84
C LEU A 575 16.41 20.05 20.89
N GLU A 576 16.26 21.23 21.50
CA GLU A 576 15.00 21.99 21.46
C GLU A 576 14.71 22.47 20.02
N PRO A 577 13.43 22.58 19.59
CA PRO A 577 13.05 22.95 18.23
C PRO A 577 13.62 24.29 17.72
N GLU A 578 13.90 25.22 18.63
CA GLU A 578 14.45 26.54 18.31
C GLU A 578 15.96 26.51 18.02
N GLU A 579 16.68 25.49 18.52
CA GLU A 579 18.12 25.34 18.34
C GLU A 579 18.44 24.71 16.98
N THR A 580 18.35 25.54 15.95
CA THR A 580 18.49 25.13 14.54
C THR A 580 19.87 25.41 13.94
N ASP A 581 20.83 25.85 14.76
CA ASP A 581 22.20 26.13 14.29
C ASP A 581 22.90 24.84 13.82
N PRO A 582 23.44 24.79 12.59
CA PRO A 582 24.11 23.61 12.05
C PRO A 582 25.27 23.10 12.90
N ILE A 583 26.04 23.99 13.56
CA ILE A 583 27.15 23.59 14.43
C ILE A 583 26.62 22.96 15.72
N ALA A 584 25.59 23.55 16.34
CA ALA A 584 24.94 22.98 17.52
C ALA A 584 24.37 21.58 17.23
N ILE A 585 23.66 21.41 16.10
CA ILE A 585 23.09 20.12 15.67
C ILE A 585 24.19 19.07 15.50
N VAL A 586 25.24 19.36 14.73
CA VAL A 586 26.32 18.40 14.48
C VAL A 586 27.08 18.08 15.78
N ASN A 587 27.34 19.08 16.61
CA ASN A 587 28.00 18.88 17.90
C ASN A 587 27.18 17.99 18.83
N ALA A 588 25.86 18.14 18.83
CA ALA A 588 24.95 17.27 19.57
C ALA A 588 25.01 15.84 19.03
N LEU A 589 24.94 15.63 17.71
CA LEU A 589 25.04 14.30 17.12
C LEU A 589 26.38 13.62 17.46
N LEU A 590 27.50 14.33 17.35
CA LEU A 590 28.84 13.75 17.59
C LEU A 590 29.12 13.43 19.07
N ASN A 591 28.52 14.15 20.01
CA ASN A 591 28.85 14.06 21.44
C ASN A 591 27.72 13.51 22.32
N SER A 592 26.52 13.30 21.77
CA SER A 592 25.40 12.69 22.50
C SER A 592 25.37 11.17 22.34
N THR A 593 24.66 10.51 23.25
CA THR A 593 24.40 9.08 23.13
C THR A 593 23.29 8.84 22.10
N PRO A 594 23.52 8.02 21.07
CA PRO A 594 22.47 7.63 20.12
C PRO A 594 21.31 6.93 20.83
N ALA A 595 20.10 7.06 20.27
CA ALA A 595 18.89 6.45 20.83
C ALA A 595 18.96 4.91 20.79
N TYR A 596 19.54 4.36 19.73
CA TYR A 596 19.83 2.94 19.62
C TYR A 596 21.27 2.73 19.14
N VAL A 597 22.00 1.89 19.86
CA VAL A 597 23.39 1.55 19.57
C VAL A 597 23.43 0.09 19.13
N GLY A 598 23.93 -0.15 17.92
CA GLY A 598 24.22 -1.49 17.44
C GLY A 598 25.44 -2.01 18.18
N PRO A 599 25.40 -3.24 18.73
CA PRO A 599 26.59 -3.80 19.36
C PRO A 599 27.67 -4.02 18.30
N ASP A 600 28.93 -4.02 18.73
CA ASP A 600 30.01 -4.44 17.84
C ASP A 600 29.81 -5.88 17.40
N TRP A 601 30.40 -6.21 16.25
CA TRP A 601 30.23 -7.49 15.61
C TRP A 601 30.50 -8.66 16.57
N GLY A 602 29.51 -9.54 16.72
CA GLY A 602 29.61 -10.70 17.59
C GLY A 602 29.83 -10.39 19.08
N GLY A 603 29.50 -9.17 19.52
CA GLY A 603 29.63 -8.70 20.90
C GLY A 603 31.07 -8.54 21.37
N LYS A 604 32.03 -8.52 20.43
CA LYS A 604 33.45 -8.29 20.71
C LYS A 604 33.73 -6.82 20.41
N GLU A 605 34.13 -6.06 21.43
CA GLU A 605 34.51 -4.66 21.28
C GLU A 605 35.57 -4.52 20.17
N ASP A 606 35.30 -3.64 19.19
CA ASP A 606 36.26 -3.40 18.12
C ASP A 606 37.29 -2.37 18.59
N THR A 607 38.49 -2.86 18.92
CA THR A 607 39.58 -2.01 19.45
C THR A 607 40.42 -1.37 18.34
N LYS A 608 40.04 -1.57 17.08
CA LYS A 608 40.78 -1.09 15.91
C LYS A 608 40.33 0.30 15.52
N ASN A 609 41.20 0.98 14.77
CA ASN A 609 40.81 2.23 14.12
C ASN A 609 39.83 1.91 12.97
N PRO A 610 38.73 2.67 12.85
CA PRO A 610 37.80 2.50 11.75
C PRO A 610 38.48 2.85 10.42
N ILE A 611 38.11 2.11 9.35
CA ILE A 611 38.52 2.44 7.97
C ILE A 611 37.90 3.77 7.58
N ILE A 612 36.61 3.91 7.86
CA ILE A 612 35.81 5.06 7.47
C ILE A 612 34.57 5.09 8.38
N ARG A 613 34.17 6.31 8.73
CA ARG A 613 33.00 6.61 9.56
C ARG A 613 32.11 7.57 8.80
N PHE A 614 30.83 7.26 8.70
CA PHE A 614 29.83 8.13 8.10
C PHE A 614 28.78 8.55 9.13
N LEU A 615 28.37 9.81 9.08
CA LEU A 615 27.04 10.23 9.54
C LEU A 615 26.16 10.41 8.32
N VAL A 616 25.16 9.54 8.19
CA VAL A 616 24.18 9.55 7.11
C VAL A 616 22.92 10.24 7.59
N PHE A 617 22.69 11.44 7.08
CA PHE A 617 21.52 12.25 7.39
C PHE A 617 20.33 11.87 6.50
N PRO A 618 19.09 12.16 6.93
CA PRO A 618 17.94 12.05 6.03
C PRO A 618 18.05 13.05 4.86
N PRO A 619 17.24 12.89 3.78
CA PRO A 619 17.21 13.85 2.69
C PRO A 619 16.96 15.27 3.19
N MET A 620 17.70 16.24 2.68
CA MET A 620 17.61 17.65 3.08
C MET A 620 17.88 18.58 1.88
N GLY A 621 17.46 19.84 1.97
CA GLY A 621 17.74 20.83 0.94
C GLY A 621 19.23 21.13 0.79
N ASP A 622 19.66 21.50 -0.43
CA ASP A 622 21.06 21.70 -0.78
C ASP A 622 21.79 22.70 0.13
N GLU A 623 21.14 23.80 0.51
CA GLU A 623 21.69 24.82 1.39
C GLU A 623 22.00 24.26 2.78
N LEU A 624 21.01 23.60 3.41
CA LEU A 624 21.18 22.96 4.72
C LEU A 624 22.23 21.84 4.67
N ALA A 625 22.27 21.06 3.58
CA ALA A 625 23.29 20.02 3.40
C ALA A 625 24.71 20.60 3.37
N LEU A 626 24.91 21.73 2.69
CA LEU A 626 26.19 22.41 2.64
C LEU A 626 26.60 22.96 4.01
N GLU A 627 25.66 23.54 4.75
CA GLU A 627 25.89 24.07 6.10
C GLU A 627 26.26 22.97 7.10
N ILE A 628 25.49 21.88 7.13
CA ILE A 628 25.76 20.71 8.00
C ILE A 628 27.10 20.07 7.64
N LYS A 629 27.40 19.91 6.34
CA LYS A 629 28.70 19.40 5.89
C LYS A 629 29.85 20.30 6.35
N ALA A 630 29.71 21.62 6.25
CA ALA A 630 30.71 22.56 6.71
C ALA A 630 30.90 22.49 8.25
N ALA A 631 29.81 22.36 9.00
CA ALA A 631 29.84 22.15 10.44
C ALA A 631 30.54 20.84 10.83
N MET A 632 30.26 19.74 10.12
CA MET A 632 30.94 18.45 10.30
C MET A 632 32.45 18.56 10.08
N VAL A 633 32.88 19.11 8.95
CA VAL A 633 34.32 19.25 8.65
C VAL A 633 35.04 20.09 9.71
N LYS A 634 34.35 21.08 10.30
CA LYS A 634 34.92 21.92 11.37
C LYS A 634 35.07 21.18 12.70
N LEU A 635 34.18 20.24 13.01
CA LEU A 635 34.12 19.56 14.31
C LEU A 635 34.82 18.20 14.32
N ASP A 636 34.72 17.44 13.24
CA ASP A 636 35.37 16.14 13.04
C ASP A 636 35.69 15.93 11.55
N GLU A 637 36.93 16.21 11.15
CA GLU A 637 37.38 16.04 9.76
C GLU A 637 37.49 14.58 9.31
N HIS A 638 37.43 13.63 10.24
CA HIS A 638 37.52 12.19 9.96
C HIS A 638 36.15 11.54 9.76
N CYS A 639 35.06 12.25 10.09
CA CYS A 639 33.69 11.78 9.85
C CYS A 639 33.16 12.25 8.49
N HIS A 640 32.74 11.29 7.67
CA HIS A 640 32.20 11.57 6.34
C HIS A 640 30.72 11.95 6.42
N PHE A 641 30.37 13.09 5.82
CA PHE A 641 28.99 13.50 5.62
C PHE A 641 28.36 12.76 4.43
N ALA A 642 27.17 12.21 4.64
CA ALA A 642 26.30 11.69 3.59
C ALA A 642 24.84 12.06 3.84
N THR A 643 24.07 12.19 2.78
CA THR A 643 22.61 12.31 2.82
C THR A 643 21.99 11.08 2.18
N SER A 644 20.93 10.55 2.76
CA SER A 644 20.18 9.46 2.13
C SER A 644 19.48 9.92 0.85
N ASP A 645 19.32 9.00 -0.11
CA ASP A 645 18.66 9.25 -1.39
C ASP A 645 17.12 9.17 -1.29
N CYS A 646 16.61 8.59 -0.20
CA CYS A 646 15.18 8.47 0.07
C CYS A 646 14.91 8.45 1.57
N ASN A 647 13.65 8.32 1.95
CA ASN A 647 13.21 8.32 3.34
C ASN A 647 12.31 7.12 3.68
N ALA A 648 12.36 6.06 2.89
CA ALA A 648 11.45 4.93 3.00
C ALA A 648 11.71 4.04 4.25
N GLY A 649 12.91 4.09 4.82
CA GLY A 649 13.22 3.55 6.15
C GLY A 649 12.85 4.50 7.30
N GLY A 650 12.40 5.71 7.00
CA GLY A 650 12.12 6.78 7.94
C GLY A 650 13.18 7.89 7.90
N LEU A 651 12.92 8.92 8.71
CA LEU A 651 13.79 10.09 8.84
C LEU A 651 14.60 9.98 10.12
N ASN A 652 15.88 9.66 9.97
CA ASN A 652 16.81 9.51 11.08
C ASN A 652 18.22 9.84 10.60
N VAL A 653 19.08 10.24 11.53
CA VAL A 653 20.53 10.19 11.33
C VAL A 653 20.99 8.78 11.70
N VAL A 654 21.81 8.18 10.85
CA VAL A 654 22.40 6.86 11.05
C VAL A 654 23.91 6.97 10.90
N GLU A 655 24.63 6.50 11.90
CA GLU A 655 26.08 6.39 11.84
C GLU A 655 26.46 5.00 11.34
N LEU A 656 27.41 4.96 10.40
CA LEU A 656 28.00 3.73 9.91
C LEU A 656 29.51 3.80 10.11
N THR A 657 30.03 2.94 10.97
CA THR A 657 31.47 2.85 11.23
C THR A 657 31.98 1.52 10.72
N PHE A 658 32.89 1.57 9.74
CA PHE A 658 33.39 0.39 9.03
C PHE A 658 34.76 -0.01 9.55
N TYR A 659 34.95 -1.32 9.77
CA TYR A 659 36.21 -1.89 10.22
C TYR A 659 36.67 -3.00 9.27
N GLN A 660 38.00 -3.18 9.18
CA GLN A 660 38.63 -4.22 8.39
C GLN A 660 39.07 -5.36 9.31
N PRO A 661 38.52 -6.58 9.12
CA PRO A 661 39.05 -7.76 9.80
C PRO A 661 40.50 -8.01 9.39
N GLU A 662 41.36 -8.28 10.37
CA GLU A 662 42.76 -8.65 10.14
C GLU A 662 42.97 -10.15 10.33
N TRP A 663 42.23 -10.71 11.29
CA TRP A 663 42.27 -12.11 11.66
C TRP A 663 40.89 -12.73 11.53
N ILE A 664 40.84 -14.03 11.29
CA ILE A 664 39.56 -14.74 11.21
C ILE A 664 38.80 -14.66 12.54
N THR A 665 39.50 -14.47 13.66
CA THR A 665 38.95 -14.35 15.02
C THR A 665 38.38 -12.96 15.34
N ASP A 666 38.47 -12.04 14.38
CA ASP A 666 37.67 -10.81 14.36
C ASP A 666 36.30 -11.05 13.72
N ILE A 667 36.17 -12.09 12.90
CA ILE A 667 34.93 -12.43 12.21
C ILE A 667 34.18 -13.53 12.96
N VAL A 668 34.83 -14.66 13.18
CA VAL A 668 34.30 -15.67 14.08
C VAL A 668 34.69 -15.20 15.48
N THR A 669 33.74 -14.71 16.26
CA THR A 669 33.97 -14.31 17.66
C THR A 669 33.72 -15.51 18.58
N PRO A 670 34.10 -15.47 19.87
CA PRO A 670 33.84 -16.56 20.81
C PRO A 670 32.37 -17.03 20.85
N LEU A 671 31.41 -16.12 20.66
CA LEU A 671 29.98 -16.46 20.61
C LEU A 671 29.64 -17.26 19.35
N TYR A 672 30.08 -16.82 18.17
CA TYR A 672 29.89 -17.55 16.92
C TYR A 672 30.59 -18.90 16.93
N TRP A 673 31.78 -18.98 17.52
CA TRP A 673 32.52 -20.24 17.66
C TRP A 673 31.81 -21.23 18.58
N LYS A 674 31.30 -20.76 19.72
CA LYS A 674 30.47 -21.58 20.61
C LYS A 674 29.23 -22.09 19.88
N GLY A 675 28.52 -21.21 19.16
CA GLY A 675 27.39 -21.60 18.33
C GLY A 675 27.76 -22.65 17.28
N LEU A 676 28.88 -22.48 16.58
CA LEU A 676 29.37 -23.47 15.61
C LEU A 676 29.66 -24.82 16.29
N LYS A 677 30.31 -24.83 17.46
CA LYS A 677 30.53 -26.06 18.25
C LYS A 677 29.22 -26.75 18.64
N ASP A 678 28.22 -25.98 19.05
CA ASP A 678 26.90 -26.52 19.41
C ASP A 678 26.21 -27.13 18.18
N ALA A 679 26.32 -26.50 17.00
CA ALA A 679 25.82 -27.02 15.73
C ALA A 679 26.57 -28.31 15.33
N MET A 680 27.89 -28.33 15.50
CA MET A 680 28.75 -29.49 15.25
C MET A 680 28.42 -30.71 16.12
N GLY A 681 27.86 -30.51 17.32
CA GLY A 681 27.33 -31.60 18.14
C GLY A 681 26.07 -32.25 17.57
N LYS A 682 25.43 -31.63 16.57
CA LYS A 682 24.18 -32.09 15.94
C LYS A 682 24.25 -31.96 14.40
N PRO A 683 25.22 -32.59 13.73
CA PRO A 683 25.60 -32.24 12.37
C PRO A 683 24.44 -32.33 11.36
N TYR A 684 23.62 -33.37 11.46
CA TYR A 684 22.50 -33.61 10.54
C TYR A 684 21.38 -32.56 10.64
N LEU A 685 21.19 -31.93 11.80
CA LEU A 685 20.15 -30.89 11.99
C LEU A 685 20.58 -29.52 11.47
N TYR A 686 21.88 -29.29 11.36
CA TYR A 686 22.49 -28.03 10.95
C TYR A 686 23.12 -28.12 9.56
N CYS A 687 22.82 -29.18 8.80
CA CYS A 687 23.29 -29.39 7.43
C CYS A 687 24.82 -29.52 7.28
N LEU A 688 25.51 -29.97 8.33
CA LEU A 688 26.95 -30.21 8.35
C LEU A 688 27.48 -31.41 7.52
N PRO A 689 26.72 -32.43 7.10
CA PRO A 689 27.30 -33.55 6.34
C PRO A 689 27.90 -33.17 4.97
N ASP A 690 27.47 -32.05 4.37
CA ASP A 690 28.08 -31.54 3.12
C ASP A 690 29.28 -30.60 3.36
N ILE A 691 29.57 -30.33 4.63
CA ILE A 691 30.73 -29.54 5.09
C ILE A 691 31.97 -30.42 5.25
N ASP A 692 31.85 -31.73 5.03
CA ASP A 692 33.00 -32.64 4.91
C ASP A 692 33.90 -32.33 3.68
N THR A 693 33.51 -31.34 2.85
CA THR A 693 34.36 -30.69 1.82
C THR A 693 34.63 -29.21 2.08
N ALA A 694 34.28 -28.66 3.25
CA ALA A 694 34.47 -27.25 3.60
C ALA A 694 35.83 -27.03 4.29
N PRO A 695 36.89 -26.67 3.54
CA PRO A 695 38.25 -26.48 4.09
C PRO A 695 38.30 -25.50 5.26
N MET A 696 37.30 -24.64 5.41
CA MET A 696 37.25 -23.66 6.49
C MET A 696 36.89 -24.23 7.86
N VAL A 697 36.15 -25.33 8.01
CA VAL A 697 35.82 -25.82 9.37
C VAL A 697 37.06 -26.29 10.09
N ASP A 698 37.92 -27.06 9.42
CA ASP A 698 39.17 -27.55 10.01
C ASP A 698 40.20 -26.43 10.17
N GLU A 699 40.24 -25.47 9.23
CA GLU A 699 41.05 -24.25 9.37
C GLU A 699 40.60 -23.41 10.58
N LEU A 700 39.28 -23.21 10.77
CA LEU A 700 38.72 -22.50 11.91
C LEU A 700 39.00 -23.23 13.23
N LYS A 701 38.81 -24.55 13.27
CA LYS A 701 39.20 -25.37 14.44
C LYS A 701 40.66 -25.19 14.77
N ALA A 702 41.56 -25.33 13.80
CA ALA A 702 43.00 -25.21 14.02
C ALA A 702 43.39 -23.81 14.54
N ILE A 703 42.80 -22.75 13.98
CA ILE A 703 43.05 -21.38 14.42
C ILE A 703 42.54 -21.17 15.86
N TYR A 704 41.32 -21.60 16.17
CA TYR A 704 40.78 -21.48 17.52
C TYR A 704 41.52 -22.32 18.55
N GLU A 705 41.95 -23.54 18.19
CA GLU A 705 42.77 -24.36 19.07
C GLU A 705 44.16 -23.78 19.30
N LYS A 706 44.69 -23.01 18.35
CA LYS A 706 45.98 -22.32 18.49
C LYS A 706 45.85 -21.03 19.32
N GLU A 707 44.78 -20.27 19.12
CA GLU A 707 44.60 -18.93 19.73
C GLU A 707 43.86 -18.95 21.07
N PHE A 708 42.98 -19.94 21.29
CA PHE A 708 42.07 -19.96 22.44
C PHE A 708 42.08 -21.26 23.26
N LYS A 709 42.90 -22.28 22.94
CA LYS A 709 43.17 -23.30 23.96
C LYS A 709 43.90 -22.59 25.11
N PRO A 710 43.43 -22.71 26.36
CA PRO A 710 44.24 -22.28 27.48
C PRO A 710 45.54 -23.06 27.35
N THR A 711 46.65 -22.35 27.19
CA THR A 711 47.95 -22.96 27.47
C THR A 711 47.84 -23.37 28.93
N ILE A 712 47.61 -24.65 29.18
CA ILE A 712 47.84 -25.21 30.51
C ILE A 712 49.35 -25.05 30.68
N ILE A 713 49.77 -23.91 31.21
CA ILE A 713 51.10 -23.79 31.76
C ILE A 713 51.07 -24.79 32.92
N SER A 714 51.70 -25.94 32.70
CA SER A 714 51.95 -26.91 33.74
C SER A 714 52.96 -26.32 34.72
N THR A 715 52.60 -25.30 35.47
CA THR A 715 53.22 -25.06 36.76
C THR A 715 52.60 -26.08 37.69
N GLY A 716 53.27 -27.23 37.82
CA GLY A 716 52.89 -28.26 38.76
C GLY A 716 52.84 -27.70 40.17
N VAL A 717 51.64 -27.38 40.63
CA VAL A 717 51.28 -27.38 42.04
C VAL A 717 49.84 -27.88 42.11
N THR A 718 49.70 -29.14 42.51
CA THR A 718 48.43 -29.72 42.95
C THR A 718 48.00 -29.01 44.23
N THR A 719 46.92 -28.25 44.16
CA THR A 719 46.07 -28.02 45.33
C THR A 719 44.63 -28.18 44.89
N GLU A 720 44.02 -29.26 45.36
CA GLU A 720 42.58 -29.46 45.39
C GLU A 720 41.91 -28.20 45.95
N THR A 721 40.91 -27.69 45.26
CA THR A 721 39.94 -26.78 45.89
C THR A 721 38.56 -27.15 45.40
N THR A 722 37.84 -27.79 46.30
CA THR A 722 36.45 -28.18 46.27
C THR A 722 35.57 -27.01 45.83
N ILE A 723 34.83 -27.17 44.73
CA ILE A 723 33.76 -26.24 44.36
C ILE A 723 32.54 -26.61 45.20
N GLU A 724 32.28 -25.83 46.25
CA GLU A 724 30.99 -25.86 46.95
C GLU A 724 29.90 -25.28 46.04
N THR A 725 29.01 -26.16 45.57
CA THR A 725 27.71 -25.78 45.00
C THR A 725 26.83 -25.14 46.07
N LYS A 726 26.60 -23.82 45.99
CA LYS A 726 25.43 -23.19 46.62
C LYS A 726 24.32 -23.00 45.59
N LYS A 727 23.37 -23.94 45.64
CA LYS A 727 21.96 -23.70 45.31
C LYS A 727 21.43 -22.66 46.29
N GLU A 728 20.73 -21.64 45.80
CA GLU A 728 19.61 -21.06 46.53
C GLU A 728 18.62 -20.44 45.54
N PHE A 729 17.52 -21.15 45.35
CA PHE A 729 16.23 -20.61 44.91
C PHE A 729 15.47 -20.14 46.15
N THR A 730 14.80 -18.99 46.07
CA THR A 730 13.49 -18.59 46.65
C THR A 730 13.45 -17.05 46.68
N THR A 731 12.39 -16.33 46.30
CA THR A 731 10.95 -16.59 46.11
C THR A 731 10.41 -15.64 45.04
#